data_AF-D2V5B2-F1
#
_entry.id   AF-D2V5B2-F1
#
_cell.length_a   1.000
_cell.length_b   1.000
_cell.length_c   1.000
_cell.angle_alpha   90.00
_cell.angle_beta   90.00
_cell.angle_gamma   90.00
#
_symmetry.space_group_name_H-M   'P 1'
#
loop_
_entity.id
_entity.type
_entity.pdbx_description
1 polymer ?
#
loop_
_entity_poly.entity_id
_entity_poly.type
_entity_poly.pdbx_seq_one_letter_code
_entity_poly.pdbx_strand_id
1 'polypeptide(L)'
;MSLQQFQVANSQQLSPFFEQYAITPSNNIAALLINSYFQHSLMEPFSMLSDNSTLNFTTNNTKVCDSSLIGTPWIREMNVTSQYGLCNDTYFAFATCLAFMIVYIITVLLTGVGVFWKRKSSHVEARSPIYLAFTLCAAFFFIVGMTLRIVISRRLFPCGLLTICFFTFPAAVTLPTIFRLMRAYFMYKINLQKTKLFESPTNLQNTSTTNTGGDNTSGNIELKQAIDNFTIETQSGTQQQQFFGQEDGIVKRQERLSRVIAKNHEYEPQLDSINGTTSNTVTDDDDESNFDTDNDSQADVSTWNMSEYKDLADVQKELRKLKIFNFLISVKFITVIYILSFLFGVIIWLIVGVAEEAIYNTSTDPNKKRIFLNEGGILLFSHGCGMNTTTTIMISVESILFILLELVFLIFAFTADRDSWGIKRETMILIVIQLTSAILFVVAANIDFIASVTDAYFPYGFILWGYMFIEVIVCVTIPVIRSIIFDKKLAKNTESESGLEKVLKNRKMFKIVLEFARRSYCTESVLCWRDIQRFKKAKRSQRKKAVNHIVNAYMTVGAPLELNMPKITFKSAEILEQVKQIESTNGKIPTDIFKAVQDHCLNDMADLFDRLKNSNNVISDFVKNYKKASTYTESKLDTSATSSNLVNSTSTLTLMNPTVTFSDQV
;
A
#
# COMPACT_ATOMS: atom_id res chain seq x y z
N MET A 1 -6.15 45.24 -1.12
CA MET A 1 -6.17 45.38 -2.59
C MET A 1 -5.69 44.08 -3.20
N SER A 2 -6.49 43.56 -4.11
CA SER A 2 -6.62 42.17 -4.54
C SER A 2 -5.61 41.72 -5.59
N LEU A 3 -5.14 40.47 -5.44
CA LEU A 3 -4.49 39.67 -6.48
C LEU A 3 -5.46 39.43 -7.64
N GLN A 4 -5.25 40.12 -8.76
CA GLN A 4 -5.76 39.73 -10.07
C GLN A 4 -4.91 40.43 -11.13
N GLN A 5 -3.88 39.75 -11.63
CA GLN A 5 -3.23 39.93 -12.95
C GLN A 5 -1.87 39.24 -12.95
N PHE A 6 -1.82 37.97 -13.37
CA PHE A 6 -0.67 37.42 -14.11
C PHE A 6 -1.07 36.07 -14.74
N GLN A 7 -1.94 36.13 -15.74
CA GLN A 7 -2.21 35.02 -16.66
C GLN A 7 -2.68 35.57 -18.01
N VAL A 8 -1.76 36.17 -18.77
CA VAL A 8 -1.87 36.31 -20.24
C VAL A 8 -0.44 36.29 -20.79
N ALA A 9 -0.28 35.62 -21.95
CA ALA A 9 0.93 35.54 -22.79
C ALA A 9 1.86 34.34 -22.54
N ASN A 10 1.48 33.18 -23.11
CA ASN A 10 2.33 32.50 -24.09
C ASN A 10 1.59 31.32 -24.71
N SER A 11 0.91 31.58 -25.82
CA SER A 11 0.44 30.55 -26.75
C SER A 11 0.39 31.13 -28.15
N GLN A 12 1.45 30.95 -28.94
CA GLN A 12 1.36 30.96 -30.41
C GLN A 12 2.61 30.32 -31.04
N GLN A 13 2.33 29.48 -32.05
CA GLN A 13 3.21 28.94 -33.10
C GLN A 13 4.13 27.74 -32.76
N LEU A 14 3.69 26.53 -33.16
CA LEU A 14 4.24 25.84 -34.35
C LEU A 14 3.35 24.66 -34.82
N SER A 15 2.77 24.88 -36.00
CA SER A 15 2.35 24.02 -37.13
C SER A 15 1.63 22.65 -37.01
N PRO A 16 0.82 22.30 -38.04
CA PRO A 16 -0.19 21.23 -38.03
C PRO A 16 0.24 19.99 -38.83
N PHE A 17 -0.07 18.80 -38.35
CA PHE A 17 -0.19 17.57 -39.15
C PHE A 17 -1.05 16.59 -38.35
N PHE A 18 -2.03 15.95 -38.99
CA PHE A 18 -3.13 15.13 -38.47
C PHE A 18 -4.47 15.85 -38.27
N GLU A 19 -5.12 16.14 -39.39
CA GLU A 19 -6.58 16.30 -39.47
C GLU A 19 -7.10 15.35 -40.55
N GLN A 20 -7.43 14.12 -40.16
CA GLN A 20 -8.41 13.25 -40.82
C GLN A 20 -8.74 12.09 -39.87
N TYR A 21 -10.04 11.77 -39.75
CA TYR A 21 -10.70 10.87 -38.78
C TYR A 21 -11.20 11.51 -37.48
N ALA A 22 -12.13 12.46 -37.63
CA ALA A 22 -13.13 12.71 -36.59
C ALA A 22 -14.21 11.60 -36.67
N ILE A 23 -14.12 10.61 -35.77
CA ILE A 23 -15.23 9.71 -35.45
C ILE A 23 -15.97 10.34 -34.27
N THR A 24 -17.23 10.68 -34.48
CA THR A 24 -18.15 11.19 -33.45
C THR A 24 -18.39 10.12 -32.38
N PRO A 25 -18.38 10.46 -31.07
CA PRO A 25 -18.68 9.48 -30.03
C PRO A 25 -20.20 9.33 -29.91
N SER A 26 -20.75 8.25 -30.44
CA SER A 26 -22.12 7.81 -30.14
C SER A 26 -22.18 7.24 -28.71
N ASN A 27 -22.23 8.14 -27.73
CA ASN A 27 -22.65 7.84 -26.37
C ASN A 27 -24.14 7.44 -26.38
N ASN A 28 -24.46 6.19 -26.76
CA ASN A 28 -25.74 5.58 -26.42
C ASN A 28 -25.88 4.09 -26.77
N ILE A 29 -24.90 3.42 -27.38
CA ILE A 29 -25.08 2.01 -27.78
C ILE A 29 -25.17 1.07 -26.57
N ALA A 30 -24.33 1.26 -25.54
CA ALA A 30 -24.42 0.44 -24.32
C ALA A 30 -25.71 0.70 -23.54
N ALA A 31 -26.16 1.96 -23.46
CA ALA A 31 -27.42 2.32 -22.80
C ALA A 31 -28.65 1.83 -23.58
N LEU A 32 -28.62 1.88 -24.93
CA LEU A 32 -29.70 1.35 -25.78
C LEU A 32 -29.76 -0.18 -25.74
N LEU A 33 -28.63 -0.87 -25.72
CA LEU A 33 -28.60 -2.33 -25.59
C LEU A 33 -29.09 -2.80 -24.22
N ILE A 34 -28.79 -2.05 -23.15
CA ILE A 34 -29.29 -2.37 -21.81
C ILE A 34 -30.79 -2.05 -21.73
N ASN A 35 -31.25 -0.90 -22.25
CA ASN A 35 -32.63 -0.47 -22.09
C ASN A 35 -33.62 -1.25 -22.98
N SER A 36 -33.21 -1.68 -24.18
CA SER A 36 -34.07 -2.52 -25.04
C SER A 36 -34.22 -3.95 -24.52
N TYR A 37 -33.17 -4.51 -23.89
CA TYR A 37 -33.25 -5.83 -23.25
C TYR A 37 -34.04 -5.81 -21.93
N PHE A 38 -33.93 -4.73 -21.16
CA PHE A 38 -34.58 -4.64 -19.85
C PHE A 38 -36.09 -4.42 -19.94
N GLN A 39 -36.58 -3.68 -20.94
CA GLN A 39 -38.02 -3.47 -21.12
C GLN A 39 -38.78 -4.71 -21.59
N HIS A 40 -38.16 -5.61 -22.35
CA HIS A 40 -38.85 -6.81 -22.84
C HIS A 40 -38.99 -7.94 -21.79
N SER A 41 -38.22 -7.89 -20.70
CA SER A 41 -38.13 -9.01 -19.74
C SER A 41 -38.98 -8.83 -18.46
N LEU A 42 -39.60 -7.67 -18.22
CA LEU A 42 -40.21 -7.34 -16.91
C LEU A 42 -41.73 -7.20 -16.89
N MET A 43 -42.45 -7.23 -18.03
CA MET A 43 -43.89 -6.88 -18.06
C MET A 43 -44.90 -7.99 -18.40
N GLU A 44 -44.51 -9.26 -18.60
CA GLU A 44 -45.51 -10.33 -18.79
C GLU A 44 -45.20 -11.62 -18.01
N PRO A 45 -45.73 -11.81 -16.78
CA PRO A 45 -45.82 -13.16 -16.24
C PRO A 45 -47.18 -13.58 -15.65
N PHE A 46 -48.29 -12.85 -15.78
CA PHE A 46 -49.51 -13.14 -15.00
C PHE A 46 -50.77 -13.64 -15.73
N SER A 47 -50.79 -13.85 -17.05
CA SER A 47 -52.05 -14.15 -17.77
C SER A 47 -52.20 -15.55 -18.39
N MET A 48 -51.26 -16.48 -18.25
CA MET A 48 -51.40 -17.82 -18.85
C MET A 48 -51.26 -18.96 -17.82
N LEU A 49 -52.37 -19.25 -17.15
CA LEU A 49 -52.51 -20.33 -16.18
C LEU A 49 -53.83 -21.08 -16.43
N SER A 50 -53.99 -21.71 -17.60
CA SER A 50 -55.05 -22.68 -17.87
C SER A 50 -54.90 -23.31 -19.26
N ASP A 51 -53.89 -24.14 -19.49
CA ASP A 51 -53.98 -25.13 -20.58
C ASP A 51 -53.43 -26.48 -20.12
N ASN A 52 -54.35 -27.41 -19.94
CA ASN A 52 -54.14 -28.76 -19.45
C ASN A 52 -53.83 -29.69 -20.63
N SER A 53 -52.69 -29.49 -21.30
CA SER A 53 -52.23 -30.40 -22.35
C SER A 53 -51.30 -31.46 -21.75
N THR A 54 -51.78 -32.70 -21.65
CA THR A 54 -50.98 -33.88 -21.31
C THR A 54 -49.94 -34.17 -22.40
N LEU A 55 -48.71 -33.69 -22.20
CA LEU A 55 -47.55 -33.97 -23.06
C LEU A 55 -46.93 -35.33 -22.72
N ASN A 56 -47.10 -36.31 -23.61
CA ASN A 56 -46.40 -37.60 -23.55
C ASN A 56 -44.92 -37.44 -23.95
N PHE A 57 -44.03 -37.26 -22.97
CA PHE A 57 -42.58 -37.25 -23.18
C PHE A 57 -42.04 -38.68 -23.34
N THR A 58 -41.66 -39.06 -24.57
CA THR A 58 -40.88 -40.28 -24.85
C THR A 58 -39.48 -40.17 -24.26
N THR A 59 -39.15 -41.06 -23.32
CA THR A 59 -38.03 -41.05 -22.36
C THR A 59 -36.63 -41.35 -22.91
N ASN A 60 -36.41 -41.35 -24.23
CA ASN A 60 -35.24 -42.03 -24.78
C ASN A 60 -33.97 -41.21 -25.02
N ASN A 61 -33.88 -39.92 -24.64
CA ASN A 61 -32.62 -39.19 -24.78
C ASN A 61 -32.28 -38.27 -23.60
N THR A 62 -31.19 -38.67 -22.93
CA THR A 62 -30.21 -37.90 -22.15
C THR A 62 -30.67 -37.18 -20.88
N LYS A 63 -30.22 -37.74 -19.74
CA LYS A 63 -30.29 -37.23 -18.35
C LYS A 63 -29.49 -35.93 -18.14
N VAL A 64 -29.70 -34.90 -18.95
CA VAL A 64 -28.98 -33.62 -18.78
C VAL A 64 -29.50 -32.86 -17.56
N CYS A 65 -30.80 -32.93 -17.31
CA CYS A 65 -31.44 -32.33 -16.15
C CYS A 65 -32.07 -33.39 -15.27
N ASP A 66 -31.91 -33.23 -13.96
CA ASP A 66 -32.58 -34.07 -12.98
C ASP A 66 -34.10 -33.89 -13.11
N SER A 67 -34.84 -35.00 -13.16
CA SER A 67 -36.30 -35.00 -13.26
C SER A 67 -36.98 -34.29 -12.07
N SER A 68 -36.30 -34.20 -10.92
CA SER A 68 -36.79 -33.48 -9.75
C SER A 68 -36.89 -31.96 -9.95
N LEU A 69 -36.17 -31.39 -10.92
CA LEU A 69 -36.29 -29.98 -11.26
C LEU A 69 -37.54 -29.73 -12.11
N ILE A 70 -37.91 -30.70 -12.96
CA ILE A 70 -39.02 -30.61 -13.92
C ILE A 70 -40.36 -30.62 -13.16
N GLY A 71 -41.18 -29.60 -13.36
CA GLY A 71 -42.51 -29.48 -12.75
C GLY A 71 -42.52 -28.82 -11.36
N THR A 72 -41.37 -28.34 -10.87
CA THR A 72 -41.35 -27.52 -9.65
C THR A 72 -41.86 -26.11 -9.95
N PRO A 73 -42.61 -25.46 -9.02
CA PRO A 73 -43.06 -24.08 -9.18
C PRO A 73 -41.90 -23.07 -9.12
N TRP A 74 -40.67 -23.54 -8.88
CA TRP A 74 -39.48 -22.73 -8.76
C TRP A 74 -38.76 -22.51 -10.09
N ILE A 75 -39.14 -23.20 -11.17
CA ILE A 75 -38.57 -22.98 -12.50
C ILE A 75 -39.00 -21.61 -13.03
N ARG A 76 -38.04 -20.82 -13.53
CA ARG A 76 -38.31 -19.48 -14.07
C ARG A 76 -38.93 -19.48 -15.47
N GLU A 77 -38.58 -20.46 -16.31
CA GLU A 77 -39.00 -20.52 -17.71
C GLU A 77 -40.20 -21.47 -17.89
N MET A 78 -41.25 -21.03 -18.60
CA MET A 78 -42.47 -21.83 -18.81
C MET A 78 -42.22 -23.08 -19.68
N ASN A 79 -41.24 -23.04 -20.59
CA ASN A 79 -40.87 -24.17 -21.43
C ASN A 79 -39.73 -24.96 -20.80
N VAL A 80 -40.04 -26.17 -20.31
CA VAL A 80 -39.09 -27.04 -19.59
C VAL A 80 -38.19 -27.88 -20.52
N THR A 81 -38.08 -27.49 -21.79
CA THR A 81 -37.20 -28.21 -22.74
C THR A 81 -35.74 -27.88 -22.44
N SER A 82 -34.87 -28.89 -22.33
CA SER A 82 -33.43 -28.69 -22.24
C SER A 82 -32.92 -28.16 -23.59
N GLN A 83 -32.32 -26.97 -23.58
CA GLN A 83 -31.68 -26.37 -24.74
C GLN A 83 -30.20 -26.14 -24.41
N TYR A 84 -29.30 -26.35 -25.37
CA TYR A 84 -27.87 -26.07 -25.23
C TYR A 84 -27.16 -26.89 -24.15
N GLY A 85 -27.70 -28.07 -23.81
CA GLY A 85 -27.22 -28.89 -22.70
C GLY A 85 -27.31 -28.18 -21.33
N LEU A 86 -28.19 -27.19 -21.19
CA LEU A 86 -28.39 -26.40 -19.97
C LEU A 86 -29.78 -26.64 -19.37
N CYS A 87 -29.81 -26.75 -18.04
CA CYS A 87 -31.06 -26.79 -17.27
C CYS A 87 -31.61 -25.38 -17.04
N ASN A 88 -32.92 -25.29 -16.85
CA ASN A 88 -33.59 -24.02 -16.53
C ASN A 88 -33.11 -23.53 -15.16
N ASP A 89 -32.81 -22.23 -15.07
CA ASP A 89 -32.51 -21.61 -13.79
C ASP A 89 -33.79 -21.52 -12.92
N THR A 90 -33.61 -21.65 -11.60
CA THR A 90 -34.71 -21.47 -10.65
C THR A 90 -34.84 -20.01 -10.21
N TYR A 91 -36.04 -19.61 -9.78
CA TYR A 91 -36.26 -18.30 -9.14
C TYR A 91 -35.39 -18.12 -7.89
N PHE A 92 -35.02 -19.22 -7.21
CA PHE A 92 -34.13 -19.17 -6.05
C PHE A 92 -32.69 -18.80 -6.44
N ALA A 93 -32.13 -19.41 -7.48
CA ALA A 93 -30.80 -19.03 -8.01
C ALA A 93 -30.80 -17.57 -8.49
N PHE A 94 -31.86 -17.14 -9.18
CA PHE A 94 -32.04 -15.75 -9.59
C PHE A 94 -32.04 -14.78 -8.39
N ALA A 95 -32.87 -15.06 -7.37
CA ALA A 95 -33.01 -14.18 -6.21
C ALA A 95 -31.71 -14.11 -5.38
N THR A 96 -31.04 -15.23 -5.19
CA THR A 96 -29.77 -15.29 -4.43
C THR A 96 -28.64 -14.56 -5.17
N CYS A 97 -28.49 -14.75 -6.49
CA CYS A 97 -27.51 -14.01 -7.29
C CYS A 97 -27.82 -12.51 -7.35
N LEU A 98 -29.08 -12.12 -7.48
CA LEU A 98 -29.48 -10.71 -7.48
C LEU A 98 -29.18 -10.05 -6.13
N ALA A 99 -29.55 -10.69 -5.02
CA ALA A 99 -29.27 -10.19 -3.68
C ALA A 99 -27.75 -10.05 -3.43
N PHE A 100 -26.98 -11.07 -3.79
CA PHE A 100 -25.52 -11.04 -3.69
C PHE A 100 -24.91 -9.91 -4.54
N MET A 101 -25.36 -9.75 -5.78
CA MET A 101 -24.91 -8.69 -6.68
C MET A 101 -25.20 -7.29 -6.11
N ILE A 102 -26.39 -7.06 -5.53
CA ILE A 102 -26.75 -5.78 -4.90
C ILE A 102 -25.84 -5.48 -3.71
N VAL A 103 -25.66 -6.44 -2.79
CA VAL A 103 -24.77 -6.29 -1.63
C VAL A 103 -23.33 -6.01 -2.07
N TYR A 104 -22.87 -6.73 -3.09
CA TYR A 104 -21.55 -6.54 -3.67
C TYR A 104 -21.36 -5.15 -4.27
N ILE A 105 -22.30 -4.67 -5.10
CA ILE A 105 -22.24 -3.33 -5.72
C ILE A 105 -22.20 -2.24 -4.65
N ILE A 106 -23.04 -2.33 -3.61
CA ILE A 106 -23.02 -1.38 -2.49
C ILE A 106 -21.63 -1.38 -1.83
N THR A 107 -21.05 -2.56 -1.59
CA THR A 107 -19.71 -2.68 -1.01
C THR A 107 -18.64 -2.04 -1.90
N VAL A 108 -18.65 -2.31 -3.21
CA VAL A 108 -17.70 -1.71 -4.17
C VAL A 108 -17.84 -0.19 -4.23
N LEU A 109 -19.06 0.35 -4.21
CA LEU A 109 -19.28 1.80 -4.22
C LEU A 109 -18.75 2.47 -2.95
N LEU A 110 -19.09 1.93 -1.76
CA LEU A 110 -18.64 2.47 -0.49
C LEU A 110 -17.11 2.40 -0.35
N THR A 111 -16.52 1.28 -0.75
CA THR A 111 -15.07 1.06 -0.68
C THR A 111 -14.33 1.88 -1.72
N GLY A 112 -14.84 2.01 -2.94
CA GLY A 112 -14.27 2.85 -3.99
C GLY A 112 -14.25 4.33 -3.59
N VAL A 113 -15.35 4.85 -3.04
CA VAL A 113 -15.40 6.21 -2.46
C VAL A 113 -14.38 6.34 -1.33
N GLY A 114 -14.30 5.33 -0.46
CA GLY A 114 -13.32 5.29 0.62
C GLY A 114 -11.85 5.31 0.15
N VAL A 115 -11.50 4.51 -0.86
CA VAL A 115 -10.16 4.51 -1.49
C VAL A 115 -9.85 5.88 -2.07
N PHE A 116 -10.79 6.50 -2.79
CA PHE A 116 -10.59 7.83 -3.37
C PHE A 116 -10.41 8.92 -2.30
N TRP A 117 -11.29 8.93 -1.30
CA TRP A 117 -11.25 9.90 -0.20
C TRP A 117 -9.99 9.75 0.65
N LYS A 118 -9.58 8.52 0.93
CA LYS A 118 -8.45 8.18 1.80
C LYS A 118 -7.17 7.84 1.03
N ARG A 119 -7.05 8.22 -0.24
CA ARG A 119 -5.87 7.94 -1.08
C ARG A 119 -4.54 8.48 -0.54
N LYS A 120 -4.58 9.58 0.22
CA LYS A 120 -3.42 10.16 0.93
C LYS A 120 -3.30 9.64 2.35
N SER A 121 -4.35 8.98 2.84
CA SER A 121 -4.22 8.24 4.06
C SER A 121 -3.33 7.08 3.78
N SER A 122 -2.65 6.80 4.83
CA SER A 122 -1.41 6.15 4.83
C SER A 122 -1.72 4.67 4.62
N HIS A 123 -2.71 4.10 5.32
CA HIS A 123 -3.30 2.76 5.11
C HIS A 123 -3.59 2.36 3.67
N VAL A 124 -4.03 3.32 2.87
CA VAL A 124 -4.31 3.13 1.44
C VAL A 124 -3.03 3.26 0.63
N GLU A 125 -2.17 4.21 1.01
CA GLU A 125 -0.91 4.53 0.34
C GLU A 125 0.09 3.37 0.30
N ALA A 126 0.38 2.63 1.38
CA ALA A 126 1.33 1.50 1.25
C ALA A 126 0.81 0.34 0.41
N ARG A 127 -0.50 0.22 0.25
CA ARG A 127 -1.11 -0.76 -0.65
C ARG A 127 -1.17 -0.25 -2.09
N SER A 128 -0.75 0.99 -2.34
CA SER A 128 -0.94 1.74 -3.57
C SER A 128 -2.43 1.85 -3.97
N PRO A 129 -3.01 3.06 -4.05
CA PRO A 129 -4.39 3.24 -4.48
C PRO A 129 -4.71 2.58 -5.82
N ILE A 130 -3.70 2.44 -6.68
CA ILE A 130 -3.85 1.85 -8.01
C ILE A 130 -4.03 0.33 -7.94
N TYR A 131 -3.34 -0.39 -7.07
CA TYR A 131 -3.59 -1.85 -6.93
C TYR A 131 -4.94 -2.12 -6.27
N LEU A 132 -5.35 -1.27 -5.34
CA LEU A 132 -6.69 -1.33 -4.76
C LEU A 132 -7.76 -1.12 -5.84
N ALA A 133 -7.54 -0.16 -6.74
CA ALA A 133 -8.41 0.07 -7.88
C ALA A 133 -8.41 -1.12 -8.86
N PHE A 134 -7.26 -1.71 -9.20
CA PHE A 134 -7.21 -2.90 -10.04
C PHE A 134 -7.94 -4.09 -9.43
N THR A 135 -7.77 -4.31 -8.12
CA THR A 135 -8.50 -5.37 -7.39
C THR A 135 -10.02 -5.13 -7.46
N LEU A 136 -10.46 -3.90 -7.20
CA LEU A 136 -11.88 -3.53 -7.30
C LEU A 136 -12.43 -3.70 -8.72
N CYS A 137 -11.72 -3.22 -9.75
CA CYS A 137 -12.17 -3.30 -11.14
C CYS A 137 -12.22 -4.74 -11.65
N ALA A 138 -11.19 -5.54 -11.34
CA ALA A 138 -11.14 -6.95 -11.70
C ALA A 138 -12.29 -7.70 -11.02
N ALA A 139 -12.39 -7.62 -9.70
CA ALA A 139 -13.47 -8.27 -8.96
C ALA A 139 -14.85 -7.80 -9.41
N PHE A 140 -15.02 -6.51 -9.71
CA PHE A 140 -16.28 -5.98 -10.22
C PHE A 140 -16.68 -6.62 -11.54
N PHE A 141 -15.77 -6.66 -12.51
CA PHE A 141 -16.04 -7.26 -13.81
C PHE A 141 -16.43 -8.75 -13.70
N PHE A 142 -15.68 -9.53 -12.91
CA PHE A 142 -15.93 -10.96 -12.78
C PHE A 142 -17.16 -11.30 -11.93
N ILE A 143 -17.31 -10.68 -10.75
CA ILE A 143 -18.47 -10.95 -9.89
C ILE A 143 -19.75 -10.50 -10.59
N VAL A 144 -19.79 -9.28 -11.14
CA VAL A 144 -20.99 -8.79 -11.84
C VAL A 144 -21.23 -9.58 -13.12
N GLY A 145 -20.21 -9.80 -13.96
CA GLY A 145 -20.36 -10.57 -15.20
C GLY A 145 -20.90 -11.99 -14.96
N MET A 146 -20.36 -12.69 -13.97
CA MET A 146 -20.74 -14.08 -13.68
C MET A 146 -22.07 -14.20 -12.94
N THR A 147 -22.43 -13.24 -12.07
CA THR A 147 -23.76 -13.21 -11.45
C THR A 147 -24.83 -12.77 -12.43
N LEU A 148 -24.51 -11.83 -13.33
CA LEU A 148 -25.38 -11.38 -14.41
C LEU A 148 -25.77 -12.54 -15.35
N ARG A 149 -24.86 -13.50 -15.58
CA ARG A 149 -25.18 -14.75 -16.29
C ARG A 149 -26.39 -15.47 -15.69
N ILE A 150 -26.46 -15.59 -14.36
CA ILE A 150 -27.57 -16.27 -13.68
C ILE A 150 -28.82 -15.38 -13.67
N VAL A 151 -28.64 -14.07 -13.48
CA VAL A 151 -29.75 -13.09 -13.48
C VAL A 151 -30.43 -13.00 -14.85
N ILE A 152 -29.69 -13.06 -15.96
CA ILE A 152 -30.25 -13.02 -17.32
C ILE A 152 -30.84 -14.38 -17.75
N SER A 153 -30.42 -15.49 -17.12
CA SER A 153 -30.54 -16.89 -17.57
C SER A 153 -29.29 -17.37 -18.30
N ARG A 154 -28.80 -18.54 -17.89
CA ARG A 154 -27.62 -19.20 -18.49
C ARG A 154 -27.81 -19.52 -19.98
N ARG A 155 -29.05 -19.60 -20.46
CA ARG A 155 -29.41 -19.90 -21.85
C ARG A 155 -29.26 -18.70 -22.77
N LEU A 156 -29.53 -17.51 -22.25
CA LEU A 156 -29.48 -16.26 -23.00
C LEU A 156 -28.12 -15.59 -22.92
N PHE A 157 -27.36 -15.85 -21.86
CA PHE A 157 -26.07 -15.20 -21.66
C PHE A 157 -25.03 -15.64 -22.71
N PRO A 158 -24.40 -14.72 -23.48
CA PRO A 158 -23.54 -15.09 -24.59
C PRO A 158 -22.36 -15.99 -24.19
N CYS A 159 -22.23 -17.14 -24.86
CA CYS A 159 -21.16 -18.11 -24.60
C CYS A 159 -19.75 -17.51 -24.75
N GLY A 160 -19.54 -16.67 -25.76
CA GLY A 160 -18.26 -15.97 -25.95
C GLY A 160 -17.88 -15.06 -24.78
N LEU A 161 -18.85 -14.38 -24.16
CA LEU A 161 -18.58 -13.56 -22.96
C LEU A 161 -18.26 -14.42 -21.74
N LEU A 162 -18.90 -15.58 -21.61
CA LEU A 162 -18.61 -16.51 -20.53
C LEU A 162 -17.19 -17.07 -20.63
N THR A 163 -16.84 -17.57 -21.82
CA THR A 163 -15.56 -18.22 -22.05
C THR A 163 -14.39 -17.24 -21.94
N ILE A 164 -14.48 -16.03 -22.51
CA ILE A 164 -13.42 -15.01 -22.35
C ILE A 164 -13.21 -14.64 -20.87
N CYS A 165 -14.28 -14.58 -20.07
CA CYS A 165 -14.14 -14.40 -18.62
C CYS A 165 -13.30 -15.52 -18.03
N PHE A 166 -13.63 -16.79 -18.30
CA PHE A 166 -12.88 -17.91 -17.73
C PHE A 166 -11.40 -17.97 -18.12
N PHE A 167 -11.04 -17.61 -19.36
CA PHE A 167 -9.65 -17.54 -19.81
C PHE A 167 -8.87 -16.36 -19.24
N THR A 168 -9.56 -15.28 -18.84
CA THR A 168 -8.91 -14.11 -18.24
C THR A 168 -8.98 -14.11 -16.70
N PHE A 169 -9.79 -14.99 -16.13
CA PHE A 169 -10.01 -15.13 -14.70
C PHE A 169 -8.73 -15.44 -13.90
N PRO A 170 -7.85 -16.38 -14.30
CA PRO A 170 -6.65 -16.68 -13.53
C PRO A 170 -5.75 -15.47 -13.35
N ALA A 171 -5.50 -14.72 -14.43
CA ALA A 171 -4.70 -13.50 -14.40
C ALA A 171 -5.36 -12.43 -13.53
N ALA A 172 -6.66 -12.20 -13.70
CA ALA A 172 -7.37 -11.15 -12.97
C ALA A 172 -7.42 -11.38 -11.46
N VAL A 173 -7.51 -12.63 -11.04
CA VAL A 173 -7.61 -13.02 -9.62
C VAL A 173 -6.25 -13.05 -8.95
N THR A 174 -5.23 -13.63 -9.60
CA THR A 174 -3.94 -13.91 -8.93
C THR A 174 -2.95 -12.75 -9.05
N LEU A 175 -2.97 -11.98 -10.14
CA LEU A 175 -2.00 -10.89 -10.37
C LEU A 175 -2.02 -9.80 -9.29
N PRO A 176 -3.18 -9.34 -8.78
CA PRO A 176 -3.21 -8.38 -7.69
C PRO A 176 -2.45 -8.86 -6.44
N THR A 177 -2.53 -10.16 -6.13
CA THR A 177 -1.80 -10.75 -5.01
C THR A 177 -0.31 -10.92 -5.32
N ILE A 178 0.04 -11.40 -6.51
CA ILE A 178 1.43 -11.49 -7.00
C ILE A 178 2.13 -10.13 -6.92
N PHE A 179 1.49 -9.06 -7.41
CA PHE A 179 2.09 -7.72 -7.40
C PHE A 179 2.22 -7.15 -5.98
N ARG A 180 1.29 -7.45 -5.07
CA ARG A 180 1.44 -7.08 -3.66
C ARG A 180 2.65 -7.74 -3.02
N LEU A 181 2.83 -9.06 -3.24
CA LEU A 181 3.98 -9.80 -2.73
C LEU A 181 5.30 -9.31 -3.33
N MET A 182 5.31 -9.13 -4.64
CA MET A 182 6.45 -8.58 -5.39
C MET A 182 6.85 -7.21 -4.85
N ARG A 183 5.90 -6.29 -4.68
CA ARG A 183 6.16 -4.96 -4.12
C ARG A 183 6.68 -5.03 -2.70
N ALA A 184 6.06 -5.83 -1.83
CA ALA A 184 6.51 -5.99 -0.44
C ALA A 184 7.99 -6.45 -0.39
N TYR A 185 8.36 -7.41 -1.22
CA TYR A 185 9.73 -7.91 -1.32
C TYR A 185 10.71 -6.86 -1.88
N PHE A 186 10.40 -6.19 -2.98
CA PHE A 186 11.31 -5.20 -3.56
C PHE A 186 11.44 -3.95 -2.71
N MET A 187 10.36 -3.52 -2.03
CA MET A 187 10.44 -2.45 -1.03
C MET A 187 11.38 -2.82 0.12
N TYR A 188 11.30 -4.05 0.63
CA TYR A 188 12.27 -4.53 1.59
C TYR A 188 13.71 -4.42 1.07
N LYS A 189 13.98 -4.89 -0.15
CA LYS A 189 15.31 -4.82 -0.76
C LYS A 189 15.79 -3.38 -0.95
N ILE A 190 14.91 -2.46 -1.39
CA ILE A 190 15.24 -1.04 -1.54
C ILE A 190 15.69 -0.47 -0.20
N ASN A 191 14.95 -0.72 0.87
CA ASN A 191 15.27 -0.15 2.17
C ASN A 191 16.53 -0.76 2.79
N LEU A 192 16.75 -2.06 2.61
CA LEU A 192 18.00 -2.71 3.01
C LEU A 192 19.21 -2.10 2.28
N GLN A 193 19.06 -1.74 1.00
CA GLN A 193 20.14 -1.08 0.26
C GLN A 193 20.35 0.37 0.71
N LYS A 194 19.25 1.10 0.99
CA LYS A 194 19.35 2.44 1.57
C LYS A 194 20.12 2.41 2.88
N THR A 195 19.80 1.51 3.80
CA THR A 195 20.50 1.45 5.11
C THR A 195 21.97 1.11 4.97
N LYS A 196 22.33 0.19 4.06
CA LYS A 196 23.72 -0.18 3.76
C LYS A 196 24.55 0.97 3.20
N LEU A 197 23.94 1.95 2.54
CA LEU A 197 24.65 3.14 2.06
C LEU A 197 25.14 4.01 3.22
N PHE A 198 24.42 4.04 4.35
CA PHE A 198 24.73 4.92 5.49
C PHE A 198 25.42 4.25 6.67
N GLU A 199 25.37 2.92 6.77
CA GLU A 199 26.20 2.22 7.73
C GLU A 199 27.67 2.33 7.30
N SER A 200 28.44 3.13 8.07
CA SER A 200 29.89 3.26 7.91
C SER A 200 30.57 1.95 8.35
N PRO A 201 31.49 1.38 7.55
CA PRO A 201 32.12 0.10 7.86
C PRO A 201 32.97 0.12 9.15
N THR A 202 33.37 1.31 9.63
CA THR A 202 34.21 1.53 10.83
C THR A 202 33.70 0.90 12.12
N ASN A 203 32.39 0.72 12.32
CA ASN A 203 31.86 0.15 13.56
C ASN A 203 31.95 -1.38 13.65
N LEU A 204 32.18 -2.08 12.53
CA LEU A 204 32.22 -3.56 12.52
C LEU A 204 33.60 -4.11 12.89
N GLN A 205 34.70 -3.39 12.63
CA GLN A 205 36.05 -3.87 12.94
C GLN A 205 36.38 -3.81 14.43
N ASN A 206 35.84 -2.85 15.18
CA ASN A 206 36.19 -2.68 16.60
C ASN A 206 35.46 -3.65 17.55
N THR A 207 34.50 -4.42 17.07
CA THR A 207 33.75 -5.39 17.91
C THR A 207 34.37 -6.80 17.89
N SER A 208 35.34 -7.05 17.00
CA SER A 208 35.93 -8.39 16.79
C SER A 208 37.26 -8.61 17.52
N THR A 209 37.81 -7.57 18.16
CA THR A 209 39.14 -7.57 18.80
C THR A 209 39.08 -7.30 20.31
N THR A 210 38.01 -7.72 20.99
CA THR A 210 38.09 -7.95 22.44
C THR A 210 38.87 -9.23 22.69
N ASN A 211 40.15 -9.02 22.95
CA ASN A 211 41.11 -9.96 23.49
C ASN A 211 40.47 -10.93 24.49
N THR A 212 40.60 -12.21 24.18
CA THR A 212 40.73 -13.29 25.16
C THR A 212 41.86 -12.95 26.12
N GLY A 213 41.53 -12.40 27.29
CA GLY A 213 42.50 -12.12 28.33
C GLY A 213 41.85 -11.58 29.60
N GLY A 214 41.50 -12.48 30.52
CA GLY A 214 41.52 -12.23 31.96
C GLY A 214 40.33 -11.51 32.61
N ASP A 215 39.65 -12.26 33.47
CA ASP A 215 38.96 -11.85 34.71
C ASP A 215 37.64 -11.03 34.72
N ASN A 216 36.60 -11.75 35.14
CA ASN A 216 35.56 -11.40 36.12
C ASN A 216 34.90 -10.00 36.06
N THR A 217 33.74 -9.89 35.42
CA THR A 217 32.64 -9.02 35.93
C THR A 217 31.26 -9.33 35.30
N SER A 218 30.31 -9.70 36.16
CA SER A 218 29.00 -10.30 35.87
C SER A 218 27.87 -9.33 35.44
N GLY A 219 28.15 -8.23 34.72
CA GLY A 219 27.16 -7.15 34.51
C GLY A 219 26.48 -7.05 33.14
N ASN A 220 27.03 -7.64 32.07
CA ASN A 220 26.64 -7.30 30.68
C ASN A 220 25.78 -8.35 29.93
N ILE A 221 25.36 -9.43 30.61
CA ILE A 221 24.61 -10.54 29.96
C ILE A 221 23.12 -10.17 29.72
N GLU A 222 22.57 -9.22 30.49
CA GLU A 222 21.13 -8.94 30.49
C GLU A 222 20.63 -8.17 29.25
N LEU A 223 21.45 -7.30 28.65
CA LEU A 223 21.03 -6.50 27.48
C LEU A 223 20.96 -7.33 26.20
N LYS A 224 21.83 -8.34 26.05
CA LYS A 224 21.82 -9.23 24.89
C LYS A 224 20.69 -10.25 24.99
N GLN A 225 20.43 -10.78 26.20
CA GLN A 225 19.24 -11.61 26.45
C GLN A 225 17.92 -10.86 26.25
N ALA A 226 17.83 -9.56 26.55
CA ALA A 226 16.63 -8.77 26.25
C ALA A 226 16.38 -8.57 24.74
N ILE A 227 17.43 -8.62 23.92
CA ILE A 227 17.33 -8.53 22.45
C ILE A 227 17.00 -9.89 21.83
N ASP A 228 17.51 -10.99 22.40
CA ASP A 228 17.33 -12.34 21.85
C ASP A 228 16.03 -13.03 22.36
N ASN A 229 15.57 -12.73 23.58
CA ASN A 229 14.25 -13.16 24.10
C ASN A 229 13.06 -12.42 23.44
N PHE A 230 13.32 -11.49 22.52
CA PHE A 230 12.34 -10.72 21.74
C PHE A 230 11.65 -11.55 20.62
N THR A 231 11.79 -12.88 20.63
CA THR A 231 11.46 -13.74 19.49
C THR A 231 10.09 -14.42 19.56
N ILE A 232 9.39 -14.53 20.70
CA ILE A 232 8.10 -15.27 20.74
C ILE A 232 7.06 -14.58 21.65
N GLU A 233 5.81 -14.56 21.12
CA GLU A 233 4.55 -13.96 21.63
C GLU A 233 4.49 -12.43 21.50
N THR A 234 3.46 -11.77 20.95
CA THR A 234 2.03 -11.93 21.24
C THR A 234 1.16 -11.24 20.16
N GLN A 235 -0.14 -11.50 20.32
CA GLN A 235 -1.36 -11.11 19.61
C GLN A 235 -1.52 -9.66 19.11
N SER A 236 -2.49 -9.60 18.18
CA SER A 236 -2.98 -8.49 17.36
C SER A 236 -3.39 -7.21 18.10
N GLY A 237 -2.82 -6.10 17.64
CA GLY A 237 -3.40 -4.77 17.72
C GLY A 237 -2.64 -3.84 16.76
N THR A 238 -3.27 -3.41 15.66
CA THR A 238 -2.58 -2.73 14.54
C THR A 238 -3.17 -1.34 14.30
N GLN A 239 -2.36 -0.28 14.45
CA GLN A 239 -2.66 1.09 14.02
C GLN A 239 -1.34 1.81 13.71
N GLN A 240 -1.21 2.30 12.48
CA GLN A 240 0.08 2.63 11.86
C GLN A 240 -0.20 3.44 10.56
N GLN A 241 0.63 4.37 10.01
CA GLN A 241 0.39 5.20 8.80
C GLN A 241 1.23 6.48 8.42
N GLN A 242 2.30 6.43 7.57
CA GLN A 242 2.58 7.27 6.31
C GLN A 242 3.96 6.96 5.68
N PHE A 243 4.05 6.54 4.39
CA PHE A 243 5.34 6.34 3.66
C PHE A 243 5.31 6.19 2.09
N PHE A 244 4.23 6.31 1.31
CA PHE A 244 4.28 5.81 -0.11
C PHE A 244 3.68 6.70 -1.24
N GLY A 245 4.24 7.88 -1.55
CA GLY A 245 3.51 8.86 -2.37
C GLY A 245 4.09 9.40 -3.69
N GLN A 246 5.39 9.23 -4.01
CA GLN A 246 6.04 10.06 -5.05
C GLN A 246 6.87 9.31 -6.11
N GLU A 247 6.40 8.17 -6.62
CA GLU A 247 7.18 7.34 -7.57
C GLU A 247 7.33 7.96 -8.98
N ASP A 248 6.34 8.72 -9.49
CA ASP A 248 6.40 9.27 -10.86
C ASP A 248 7.33 10.49 -11.02
N GLY A 249 7.64 11.16 -9.91
CA GLY A 249 8.62 12.24 -9.89
C GLY A 249 10.06 11.73 -9.98
N ILE A 250 10.36 10.57 -9.42
CA ILE A 250 11.74 10.09 -9.23
C ILE A 250 12.42 9.78 -10.58
N VAL A 251 11.73 9.13 -11.52
CA VAL A 251 12.33 8.73 -12.81
C VAL A 251 12.73 9.93 -13.68
N LYS A 252 11.82 10.90 -13.89
CA LYS A 252 12.09 12.11 -14.70
C LYS A 252 13.15 13.02 -14.07
N ARG A 253 13.37 12.90 -12.78
CA ARG A 253 14.18 13.80 -11.95
C ARG A 253 15.57 13.24 -11.72
N GLN A 254 15.69 11.92 -11.66
CA GLN A 254 16.97 11.21 -11.65
C GLN A 254 17.66 11.24 -13.02
N GLU A 255 16.90 11.33 -14.12
CA GLU A 255 17.45 11.59 -15.46
C GLU A 255 18.10 12.98 -15.55
N ARG A 256 17.50 14.01 -14.92
CA ARG A 256 18.09 15.34 -14.80
C ARG A 256 19.37 15.31 -13.96
N LEU A 257 19.41 14.54 -12.88
CA LEU A 257 20.59 14.42 -12.02
C LEU A 257 21.76 13.74 -12.75
N SER A 258 21.52 12.66 -13.52
CA SER A 258 22.58 12.06 -14.35
C SER A 258 23.15 13.02 -15.39
N ARG A 259 22.32 13.92 -15.94
CA ARG A 259 22.81 14.97 -16.84
C ARG A 259 23.64 16.04 -16.10
N VAL A 260 23.28 16.41 -14.87
CA VAL A 260 24.05 17.38 -14.07
C VAL A 260 25.38 16.79 -13.59
N ILE A 261 25.39 15.52 -13.14
CA ILE A 261 26.62 14.82 -12.73
C ILE A 261 27.55 14.62 -13.94
N ALA A 262 27.01 14.28 -15.11
CA ALA A 262 27.81 14.21 -16.34
C ALA A 262 28.38 15.58 -16.74
N LYS A 263 27.64 16.68 -16.49
CA LYS A 263 28.07 18.04 -16.84
C LYS A 263 29.09 18.65 -15.87
N ASN A 264 29.12 18.19 -14.62
CA ASN A 264 30.11 18.65 -13.62
C ASN A 264 31.47 17.96 -13.73
N HIS A 265 31.61 16.95 -14.62
CA HIS A 265 32.89 16.28 -14.87
C HIS A 265 33.80 17.01 -15.88
N GLU A 266 33.34 18.15 -16.43
CA GLU A 266 34.06 18.91 -17.46
C GLU A 266 34.83 20.13 -16.92
N TYR A 267 34.82 20.36 -15.60
CA TYR A 267 35.59 21.45 -14.98
C TYR A 267 36.41 20.91 -13.80
N GLU A 268 37.61 20.43 -14.12
CA GLU A 268 38.68 20.20 -13.15
C GLU A 268 39.54 21.49 -13.09
N PRO A 269 39.52 22.27 -12.00
CA PRO A 269 40.41 23.41 -11.89
C PRO A 269 41.82 22.92 -11.55
N GLN A 270 42.77 23.23 -12.43
CA GLN A 270 44.20 23.08 -12.15
C GLN A 270 44.56 23.92 -10.92
N LEU A 271 45.02 23.24 -9.86
CA LEU A 271 45.43 23.85 -8.60
C LEU A 271 46.94 24.08 -8.63
N ASP A 272 47.36 25.32 -8.90
CA ASP A 272 48.76 25.73 -8.78
C ASP A 272 49.17 25.81 -7.30
N SER A 273 50.31 25.18 -7.00
CA SER A 273 50.95 25.14 -5.70
C SER A 273 51.60 26.47 -5.34
N ILE A 274 51.18 27.10 -4.23
CA ILE A 274 51.92 28.20 -3.60
C ILE A 274 52.28 27.80 -2.16
N ASN A 275 53.58 27.56 -1.96
CA ASN A 275 54.22 27.44 -0.66
C ASN A 275 54.28 28.82 0.02
N GLY A 276 53.74 28.93 1.23
CA GLY A 276 53.83 30.12 2.05
C GLY A 276 53.91 29.75 3.53
N THR A 277 55.14 29.60 4.03
CA THR A 277 55.47 29.48 5.45
C THR A 277 55.20 30.82 6.14
N THR A 278 54.36 30.84 7.17
CA THR A 278 54.42 31.91 8.19
C THR A 278 53.94 31.38 9.54
N SER A 279 54.90 31.26 10.44
CA SER A 279 54.74 31.15 11.87
C SER A 279 54.17 32.46 12.40
N ASN A 280 53.12 32.41 13.23
CA ASN A 280 52.88 33.39 14.28
C ASN A 280 52.04 32.76 15.39
N THR A 281 52.69 32.68 16.56
CA THR A 281 52.20 32.34 17.87
C THR A 281 51.33 33.50 18.39
N VAL A 282 50.06 33.24 18.68
CA VAL A 282 49.22 34.11 19.51
C VAL A 282 48.61 33.24 20.59
N THR A 283 49.04 33.50 21.82
CA THR A 283 48.47 33.01 23.07
C THR A 283 47.32 33.95 23.44
N ASP A 284 46.08 33.46 23.33
CA ASP A 284 44.92 34.08 23.98
C ASP A 284 44.41 33.12 25.05
N ASP A 285 44.57 33.57 26.29
CA ASP A 285 43.94 33.06 27.50
C ASP A 285 42.45 33.39 27.46
N ASP A 286 41.58 32.38 27.40
CA ASP A 286 40.17 32.52 27.70
C ASP A 286 39.76 31.45 28.73
N ASP A 287 39.30 31.95 29.87
CA ASP A 287 38.75 31.24 31.03
C ASP A 287 37.72 30.17 30.62
N GLU A 288 38.11 28.89 30.70
CA GLU A 288 37.18 27.77 30.70
C GLU A 288 36.52 27.65 32.08
N SER A 289 35.30 28.16 32.19
CA SER A 289 34.40 27.82 33.30
C SER A 289 34.11 26.32 33.29
N ASN A 290 34.63 25.61 34.30
CA ASN A 290 34.34 24.21 34.60
C ASN A 290 32.83 23.97 34.71
N PHE A 291 32.22 23.52 33.61
CA PHE A 291 30.90 22.90 33.62
C PHE A 291 31.16 21.39 33.62
N ASP A 292 30.82 20.71 34.72
CA ASP A 292 30.91 19.25 34.85
C ASP A 292 30.24 18.59 33.64
N THR A 293 31.06 18.14 32.70
CA THR A 293 30.63 17.64 31.41
C THR A 293 30.56 16.12 31.53
N ASP A 294 29.34 15.58 31.58
CA ASP A 294 29.08 14.14 31.50
C ASP A 294 29.84 13.54 30.29
N ASN A 295 30.91 12.80 30.62
CA ASN A 295 31.95 12.33 29.71
C ASN A 295 31.45 11.31 28.67
N ASP A 296 30.22 10.80 28.83
CA ASP A 296 29.60 9.83 27.93
C ASP A 296 29.01 10.43 26.64
N SER A 297 29.01 11.77 26.50
CA SER A 297 28.44 12.45 25.33
C SER A 297 29.46 12.88 24.26
N GLN A 298 30.76 12.83 24.55
CA GLN A 298 31.80 13.39 23.68
C GLN A 298 32.27 12.42 22.57
N ALA A 299 32.08 11.11 22.75
CA ALA A 299 32.53 10.09 21.80
C ALA A 299 31.73 10.05 20.47
N ASP A 300 30.57 10.72 20.38
CA ASP A 300 29.70 10.69 19.20
C ASP A 300 29.88 11.92 18.27
N VAL A 301 30.69 12.91 18.65
CA VAL A 301 30.93 14.14 17.85
C VAL A 301 32.15 14.02 16.93
N SER A 302 33.16 13.22 17.30
CA SER A 302 34.37 12.98 16.51
C SER A 302 34.13 12.11 15.26
N THR A 303 32.95 11.54 15.09
CA THR A 303 32.60 10.62 13.98
C THR A 303 32.28 11.31 12.66
N TRP A 304 32.34 12.64 12.57
CA TRP A 304 32.28 13.37 11.28
C TRP A 304 33.59 13.28 10.47
N ASN A 305 34.31 12.16 10.61
CA ASN A 305 35.53 11.92 9.87
C ASN A 305 35.17 11.55 8.42
N MET A 306 34.85 12.58 7.63
CA MET A 306 34.53 12.49 6.20
C MET A 306 35.68 11.95 5.34
N SER A 307 36.85 11.62 5.91
CA SER A 307 37.89 10.92 5.16
C SER A 307 37.47 9.50 4.75
N GLU A 308 36.40 8.96 5.35
CA GLU A 308 35.83 7.66 5.02
C GLU A 308 34.65 7.77 4.05
N TYR A 309 34.77 8.61 3.02
CA TYR A 309 33.86 8.51 1.88
C TYR A 309 34.07 7.15 1.23
N LYS A 310 33.04 6.29 1.26
CA LYS A 310 32.96 5.13 0.37
C LYS A 310 33.31 5.58 -1.03
N ASP A 311 34.14 4.80 -1.72
CA ASP A 311 34.49 5.02 -3.11
C ASP A 311 33.21 5.33 -3.90
N LEU A 312 33.21 6.47 -4.61
CA LEU A 312 32.06 6.93 -5.40
C LEU A 312 31.61 5.86 -6.39
N ALA A 313 32.53 5.01 -6.86
CA ALA A 313 32.24 3.88 -7.74
C ALA A 313 31.29 2.86 -7.08
N ASP A 314 31.50 2.54 -5.79
CA ASP A 314 30.65 1.60 -5.04
C ASP A 314 29.27 2.19 -4.78
N VAL A 315 29.21 3.48 -4.43
CA VAL A 315 27.94 4.21 -4.27
C VAL A 315 27.13 4.21 -5.57
N GLN A 316 27.78 4.47 -6.71
CA GLN A 316 27.13 4.44 -8.02
C GLN A 316 26.61 3.04 -8.39
N LYS A 317 27.32 1.96 -8.03
CA LYS A 317 26.88 0.58 -8.25
C LYS A 317 25.61 0.26 -7.47
N GLU A 318 25.54 0.66 -6.19
CA GLU A 318 24.35 0.46 -5.37
C GLU A 318 23.16 1.34 -5.84
N LEU A 319 23.42 2.56 -6.29
CA LEU A 319 22.39 3.42 -6.90
C LEU A 319 21.81 2.80 -8.19
N ARG A 320 22.61 2.10 -9.01
CA ARG A 320 22.09 1.38 -10.18
C ARG A 320 21.14 0.25 -9.78
N LYS A 321 21.46 -0.51 -8.73
CA LYS A 321 20.57 -1.57 -8.21
C LYS A 321 19.25 -0.99 -7.69
N LEU A 322 19.32 0.13 -6.96
CA LEU A 322 18.14 0.86 -6.48
C LEU A 322 17.22 1.29 -7.63
N LYS A 323 17.79 1.76 -8.75
CA LYS A 323 17.00 2.12 -9.96
C LYS A 323 16.24 0.93 -10.53
N ILE A 324 16.86 -0.25 -10.59
CA ILE A 324 16.21 -1.47 -11.10
C ILE A 324 15.06 -1.87 -10.16
N PHE A 325 15.28 -1.88 -8.85
CA PHE A 325 14.21 -2.21 -7.91
C PHE A 325 13.06 -1.19 -7.97
N ASN A 326 13.37 0.11 -8.05
CA ASN A 326 12.38 1.17 -8.24
C ASN A 326 11.58 1.01 -9.54
N PHE A 327 12.22 0.53 -10.61
CA PHE A 327 11.52 0.23 -11.86
C PHE A 327 10.55 -0.94 -11.71
N LEU A 328 10.96 -2.03 -11.05
CA LEU A 328 10.12 -3.24 -10.84
C LEU A 328 8.90 -2.97 -9.96
N ILE A 329 9.00 -2.04 -8.99
CA ILE A 329 7.84 -1.62 -8.17
C ILE A 329 6.99 -0.55 -8.85
N SER A 330 7.45 0.02 -9.96
CA SER A 330 6.79 1.17 -10.56
C SER A 330 5.39 0.81 -11.04
N VAL A 331 4.46 1.71 -10.79
CA VAL A 331 3.07 1.59 -11.25
C VAL A 331 2.99 1.32 -12.75
N LYS A 332 3.83 1.97 -13.55
CA LYS A 332 3.86 1.81 -15.01
C LYS A 332 4.25 0.39 -15.42
N PHE A 333 5.33 -0.15 -14.85
CA PHE A 333 5.77 -1.51 -15.12
C PHE A 333 4.65 -2.50 -14.76
N ILE A 334 4.09 -2.39 -13.56
CA ILE A 334 3.03 -3.29 -13.10
C ILE A 334 1.76 -3.19 -13.96
N THR A 335 1.36 -1.97 -14.35
CA THR A 335 0.21 -1.77 -15.24
C THR A 335 0.43 -2.41 -16.61
N VAL A 336 1.63 -2.27 -17.19
CA VAL A 336 1.99 -2.90 -18.46
C VAL A 336 1.95 -4.43 -18.35
N ILE A 337 2.57 -5.00 -17.31
CA ILE A 337 2.54 -6.45 -17.10
C ILE A 337 1.10 -6.95 -16.90
N TYR A 338 0.28 -6.24 -16.12
CA TYR A 338 -1.14 -6.59 -15.92
C TYR A 338 -1.92 -6.65 -17.24
N ILE A 339 -1.78 -5.62 -18.08
CA ILE A 339 -2.44 -5.56 -19.40
C ILE A 339 -1.92 -6.68 -20.30
N LEU A 340 -0.60 -6.92 -20.35
CA LEU A 340 -0.01 -7.98 -21.17
C LEU A 340 -0.49 -9.37 -20.74
N SER A 341 -0.63 -9.64 -19.44
CA SER A 341 -1.16 -10.91 -18.95
C SER A 341 -2.64 -11.08 -19.30
N PHE A 342 -3.44 -10.02 -19.28
CA PHE A 342 -4.85 -10.08 -19.70
C PHE A 342 -4.97 -10.32 -21.21
N LEU A 343 -4.17 -9.61 -22.01
CA LEU A 343 -4.10 -9.82 -23.46
C LEU A 343 -3.65 -11.24 -23.80
N PHE A 344 -2.73 -11.81 -23.04
CA PHE A 344 -2.29 -13.20 -23.22
C PHE A 344 -3.46 -14.18 -23.04
N GLY A 345 -4.27 -14.04 -21.99
CA GLY A 345 -5.48 -14.86 -21.80
C GLY A 345 -6.49 -14.71 -22.95
N VAL A 346 -6.69 -13.48 -23.45
CA VAL A 346 -7.56 -13.23 -24.62
C VAL A 346 -7.01 -13.86 -25.91
N ILE A 347 -5.68 -13.82 -26.12
CA ILE A 347 -5.04 -14.47 -27.27
C ILE A 347 -5.21 -15.99 -27.20
N ILE A 348 -5.00 -16.60 -26.02
CA ILE A 348 -5.25 -18.04 -25.83
C ILE A 348 -6.71 -18.37 -26.14
N TRP A 349 -7.66 -17.62 -25.58
CA TRP A 349 -9.08 -17.78 -25.84
C TRP A 349 -9.41 -17.72 -27.34
N LEU A 350 -8.84 -16.74 -28.06
CA LEU A 350 -9.06 -16.57 -29.49
C LEU A 350 -8.47 -17.74 -30.30
N ILE A 351 -7.25 -18.17 -29.99
CA ILE A 351 -6.60 -19.30 -30.68
C ILE A 351 -7.42 -20.58 -30.48
N VAL A 352 -7.85 -20.87 -29.24
CA VAL A 352 -8.66 -22.07 -28.93
C VAL A 352 -10.03 -21.98 -29.59
N GLY A 353 -10.66 -20.81 -29.57
CA GLY A 353 -11.95 -20.59 -30.21
C GLY A 353 -11.91 -20.77 -31.74
N VAL A 354 -10.89 -20.23 -32.41
CA VAL A 354 -10.69 -20.42 -33.85
C VAL A 354 -10.39 -21.88 -34.18
N ALA A 355 -9.55 -22.55 -33.38
CA ALA A 355 -9.23 -23.96 -33.58
C ALA A 355 -10.48 -24.85 -33.43
N GLU A 356 -11.31 -24.62 -32.41
CA GLU A 356 -12.56 -25.36 -32.22
C GLU A 356 -13.49 -25.19 -33.43
N GLU A 357 -13.68 -23.95 -33.87
CA GLU A 357 -14.58 -23.64 -34.98
C GLU A 357 -14.08 -24.20 -36.32
N ALA A 358 -12.77 -24.19 -36.56
CA ALA A 358 -12.17 -24.82 -37.73
C ALA A 358 -12.34 -26.36 -37.72
N ILE A 359 -12.15 -27.01 -36.57
CA ILE A 359 -12.31 -28.47 -36.42
C ILE A 359 -13.78 -28.89 -36.54
N TYR A 360 -14.70 -28.05 -36.07
CA TYR A 360 -16.14 -28.29 -36.19
C TYR A 360 -16.58 -28.18 -37.65
N ASN A 361 -16.21 -27.09 -38.34
CA ASN A 361 -16.63 -26.84 -39.73
C ASN A 361 -15.99 -27.78 -40.77
N THR A 362 -14.83 -28.37 -40.46
CA THR A 362 -14.19 -29.37 -41.35
C THR A 362 -14.86 -30.75 -41.26
N SER A 363 -15.66 -31.00 -40.23
CA SER A 363 -16.31 -32.29 -40.04
C SER A 363 -17.59 -32.42 -40.87
N THR A 364 -17.71 -33.50 -41.62
CA THR A 364 -18.95 -33.86 -42.33
C THR A 364 -19.94 -34.63 -41.46
N ASP A 365 -19.53 -35.10 -40.27
CA ASP A 365 -20.41 -35.88 -39.38
C ASP A 365 -21.42 -34.96 -38.66
N PRO A 366 -22.74 -35.14 -38.89
CA PRO A 366 -23.79 -34.35 -38.24
C PRO A 366 -23.90 -34.60 -36.72
N ASN A 367 -23.31 -35.69 -36.21
CA ASN A 367 -23.34 -36.04 -34.79
C ASN A 367 -22.06 -35.65 -34.04
N LYS A 368 -21.13 -34.93 -34.69
CA LYS A 368 -19.87 -34.56 -34.04
C LYS A 368 -20.11 -33.56 -32.92
N LYS A 369 -19.77 -33.97 -31.70
CA LYS A 369 -19.76 -33.10 -30.52
C LYS A 369 -18.58 -32.13 -30.58
N ARG A 370 -18.79 -30.92 -30.07
CA ARG A 370 -17.71 -29.94 -29.86
C ARG A 370 -16.77 -30.44 -28.77
N ILE A 371 -15.49 -30.05 -28.86
CA ILE A 371 -14.43 -30.58 -28.00
C ILE A 371 -14.45 -29.91 -26.63
N PHE A 372 -14.64 -28.58 -26.61
CA PHE A 372 -14.50 -27.77 -25.40
C PHE A 372 -15.85 -27.47 -24.73
N LEU A 373 -16.91 -27.37 -25.52
CA LEU A 373 -18.25 -27.05 -25.02
C LEU A 373 -19.24 -28.17 -25.31
N ASN A 374 -20.25 -28.32 -24.45
CA ASN A 374 -21.29 -29.33 -24.64
C ASN A 374 -22.13 -29.02 -25.89
N GLU A 375 -22.62 -27.79 -25.98
CA GLU A 375 -23.35 -27.23 -27.13
C GLU A 375 -22.99 -25.73 -27.25
N GLY A 376 -22.90 -25.23 -28.49
CA GLY A 376 -22.41 -23.87 -28.79
C GLY A 376 -20.88 -23.79 -28.97
N GLY A 377 -20.41 -22.82 -29.75
CA GLY A 377 -18.97 -22.59 -29.95
C GLY A 377 -18.39 -21.52 -29.03
N ILE A 378 -17.09 -21.58 -28.74
CA ILE A 378 -16.40 -20.58 -27.90
C ILE A 378 -16.61 -19.15 -28.42
N LEU A 379 -16.67 -18.95 -29.73
CA LEU A 379 -16.85 -17.64 -30.37
C LEU A 379 -18.32 -17.30 -30.67
N LEU A 380 -19.27 -18.08 -30.12
CA LEU A 380 -20.69 -17.90 -30.39
C LEU A 380 -21.33 -16.97 -29.35
N PHE A 381 -22.03 -15.94 -29.82
CA PHE A 381 -22.64 -14.91 -28.96
C PHE A 381 -24.17 -14.91 -28.98
N SER A 382 -24.79 -15.81 -29.75
CA SER A 382 -26.25 -15.85 -29.92
C SER A 382 -26.99 -16.55 -28.79
N HIS A 383 -26.33 -17.46 -28.07
CA HIS A 383 -26.89 -18.21 -26.95
C HIS A 383 -25.80 -18.56 -25.94
N GLY A 384 -26.24 -19.04 -24.79
CA GLY A 384 -25.37 -19.53 -23.73
C GLY A 384 -24.95 -20.98 -23.90
N CYS A 385 -23.93 -21.36 -23.14
CA CYS A 385 -23.32 -22.68 -23.23
C CYS A 385 -23.00 -23.24 -21.84
N GLY A 386 -22.96 -24.57 -21.77
CA GLY A 386 -22.38 -25.33 -20.67
C GLY A 386 -20.89 -25.58 -20.91
N MET A 387 -20.08 -25.45 -19.87
CA MET A 387 -18.67 -25.81 -19.93
C MET A 387 -18.52 -27.32 -19.81
N ASN A 388 -17.71 -27.92 -20.69
CA ASN A 388 -17.32 -29.31 -20.56
C ASN A 388 -16.11 -29.45 -19.62
N THR A 389 -15.89 -30.66 -19.11
CA THR A 389 -14.75 -31.03 -18.27
C THR A 389 -13.40 -30.67 -18.92
N THR A 390 -13.28 -30.80 -20.26
CA THR A 390 -12.06 -30.43 -21.01
C THR A 390 -11.69 -28.95 -20.82
N THR A 391 -12.67 -28.05 -20.93
CA THR A 391 -12.45 -26.61 -20.74
C THR A 391 -12.09 -26.30 -19.30
N THR A 392 -12.78 -26.95 -18.34
CA THR A 392 -12.45 -26.83 -16.91
C THR A 392 -11.02 -27.27 -16.62
N ILE A 393 -10.55 -28.38 -17.23
CA ILE A 393 -9.15 -28.84 -17.09
C ILE A 393 -8.19 -27.80 -17.67
N MET A 394 -8.47 -27.24 -18.84
CA MET A 394 -7.61 -26.23 -19.47
C MET A 394 -7.44 -25.00 -18.58
N ILE A 395 -8.55 -24.45 -18.07
CA ILE A 395 -8.53 -23.30 -17.14
C ILE A 395 -7.83 -23.66 -15.84
N SER A 396 -7.98 -24.90 -15.36
CA SER A 396 -7.30 -25.38 -14.16
C SER A 396 -5.78 -25.41 -14.37
N VAL A 397 -5.30 -25.87 -15.52
CA VAL A 397 -3.87 -25.86 -15.88
C VAL A 397 -3.34 -24.42 -15.91
N GLU A 398 -4.06 -23.49 -16.54
CA GLU A 398 -3.68 -22.07 -16.54
C GLU A 398 -3.64 -21.49 -15.11
N SER A 399 -4.66 -21.80 -14.30
CA SER A 399 -4.73 -21.36 -12.90
C SER A 399 -3.57 -21.89 -12.06
N ILE A 400 -3.16 -23.15 -12.26
CA ILE A 400 -2.02 -23.75 -11.56
C ILE A 400 -0.73 -22.97 -11.85
N LEU A 401 -0.50 -22.55 -13.11
CA LEU A 401 0.70 -21.76 -13.45
C LEU A 401 0.76 -20.43 -12.68
N PHE A 402 -0.37 -19.73 -12.57
CA PHE A 402 -0.47 -18.49 -11.80
C PHE A 402 -0.33 -18.73 -10.29
N ILE A 403 -0.92 -19.79 -9.75
CA ILE A 403 -0.76 -20.18 -8.34
C ILE A 403 0.71 -20.51 -8.03
N LEU A 404 1.41 -21.21 -8.91
CA LEU A 404 2.84 -21.50 -8.74
C LEU A 404 3.67 -20.21 -8.71
N LEU A 405 3.38 -19.26 -9.61
CA LEU A 405 4.02 -17.95 -9.63
C LEU A 405 3.75 -17.18 -8.33
N GLU A 406 2.52 -17.20 -7.84
CA GLU A 406 2.13 -16.62 -6.56
C GLU A 406 2.89 -17.22 -5.37
N LEU A 407 3.03 -18.55 -5.33
CA LEU A 407 3.80 -19.24 -4.29
C LEU A 407 5.30 -18.86 -4.32
N VAL A 408 5.89 -18.68 -5.50
CA VAL A 408 7.28 -18.20 -5.62
C VAL A 408 7.44 -16.81 -5.00
N PHE A 409 6.53 -15.88 -5.30
CA PHE A 409 6.57 -14.55 -4.70
C PHE A 409 6.22 -14.55 -3.21
N LEU A 410 5.40 -15.50 -2.74
CA LEU A 410 5.13 -15.70 -1.33
C LEU A 410 6.41 -16.11 -0.59
N ILE A 411 7.18 -17.05 -1.14
CA ILE A 411 8.49 -17.45 -0.58
C ILE A 411 9.43 -16.24 -0.50
N PHE A 412 9.51 -15.42 -1.56
CA PHE A 412 10.30 -14.19 -1.50
C PHE A 412 9.79 -13.20 -0.45
N ALA A 413 8.48 -13.04 -0.29
CA ALA A 413 7.91 -12.18 0.74
C ALA A 413 8.20 -12.67 2.17
N PHE A 414 8.33 -13.99 2.40
CA PHE A 414 8.79 -14.52 3.69
C PHE A 414 10.24 -14.16 4.01
N THR A 415 11.10 -14.00 2.99
CA THR A 415 12.50 -13.52 3.20
C THR A 415 12.60 -12.03 3.51
N ALA A 416 11.53 -11.26 3.27
CA ALA A 416 11.50 -9.87 3.70
C ALA A 416 11.36 -9.78 5.22
N ASP A 417 11.95 -8.78 5.86
CA ASP A 417 11.81 -8.56 7.29
C ASP A 417 10.36 -8.27 7.71
N ARG A 418 10.11 -8.23 9.02
CA ARG A 418 8.78 -8.06 9.65
C ARG A 418 8.01 -6.92 8.99
N ASP A 419 6.85 -7.27 8.45
CA ASP A 419 5.94 -6.32 7.82
C ASP A 419 5.13 -5.58 8.88
N SER A 420 5.31 -4.26 8.94
CA SER A 420 4.59 -3.40 9.89
C SER A 420 3.14 -3.13 9.49
N TRP A 421 2.77 -3.37 8.23
CA TRP A 421 1.44 -3.09 7.69
C TRP A 421 0.46 -4.27 7.76
N GLY A 422 0.96 -5.44 8.12
CA GLY A 422 0.19 -6.69 8.11
C GLY A 422 -0.23 -7.16 6.72
N ILE A 423 0.33 -6.59 5.64
CA ILE A 423 0.10 -6.99 4.24
C ILE A 423 0.46 -8.47 4.05
N LYS A 424 1.57 -8.96 4.60
CA LYS A 424 1.96 -10.37 4.51
C LYS A 424 0.94 -11.30 5.16
N ARG A 425 0.41 -10.90 6.33
CA ARG A 425 -0.61 -11.67 7.05
C ARG A 425 -1.91 -11.70 6.26
N GLU A 426 -2.35 -10.54 5.75
CA GLU A 426 -3.53 -10.42 4.89
C GLU A 426 -3.40 -11.30 3.64
N THR A 427 -2.26 -11.23 2.94
CA THR A 427 -1.99 -12.06 1.76
C THR A 427 -1.91 -13.54 2.08
N MET A 428 -1.27 -13.94 3.19
CA MET A 428 -1.19 -15.35 3.59
C MET A 428 -2.60 -15.94 3.85
N ILE A 429 -3.46 -15.18 4.55
CA ILE A 429 -4.86 -15.59 4.77
C ILE A 429 -5.58 -15.75 3.43
N LEU A 430 -5.40 -14.80 2.50
CA LEU A 430 -6.05 -14.86 1.19
C LEU A 430 -5.58 -16.04 0.36
N ILE A 431 -4.30 -16.36 0.33
CA ILE A 431 -3.78 -17.53 -0.40
C ILE A 431 -4.38 -18.82 0.16
N VAL A 432 -4.50 -18.96 1.48
CA VAL A 432 -5.15 -20.14 2.09
C VAL A 432 -6.63 -20.22 1.68
N ILE A 433 -7.36 -19.11 1.72
CA ILE A 433 -8.77 -19.07 1.29
C ILE A 433 -8.88 -19.34 -0.21
N GLN A 434 -7.98 -18.82 -1.04
CA GLN A 434 -7.92 -19.03 -2.48
C GLN A 434 -7.72 -20.49 -2.82
N LEU A 435 -6.71 -21.13 -2.22
CA LEU A 435 -6.42 -22.56 -2.44
C LEU A 435 -7.59 -23.43 -1.98
N THR A 436 -8.17 -23.11 -0.82
CA THR A 436 -9.35 -23.83 -0.30
C THR A 436 -10.54 -23.68 -1.25
N SER A 437 -10.79 -22.46 -1.73
CA SER A 437 -11.89 -22.16 -2.67
C SER A 437 -11.68 -22.83 -4.02
N ALA A 438 -10.44 -22.86 -4.53
CA ALA A 438 -10.10 -23.55 -5.77
C ALA A 438 -10.33 -25.07 -5.66
N ILE A 439 -9.90 -25.69 -4.55
CA ILE A 439 -10.14 -27.12 -4.29
C ILE A 439 -11.64 -27.39 -4.18
N LEU A 440 -12.38 -26.60 -3.39
CA LEU A 440 -13.83 -26.75 -3.24
C LEU A 440 -14.57 -26.58 -4.56
N PHE A 441 -14.15 -25.63 -5.40
CA PHE A 441 -14.73 -25.42 -6.72
C PHE A 441 -14.50 -26.62 -7.65
N VAL A 442 -13.29 -27.17 -7.69
CA VAL A 442 -12.98 -28.37 -8.49
C VAL A 442 -13.77 -29.57 -7.98
N VAL A 443 -13.85 -29.78 -6.66
CA VAL A 443 -14.64 -30.88 -6.07
C VAL A 443 -16.12 -30.73 -6.41
N ALA A 444 -16.68 -29.52 -6.24
CA ALA A 444 -18.08 -29.24 -6.56
C ALA A 444 -18.39 -29.45 -8.05
N ALA A 445 -17.47 -29.08 -8.95
CA ALA A 445 -17.64 -29.25 -10.39
C ALA A 445 -17.57 -30.72 -10.86
N ASN A 446 -16.94 -31.61 -10.10
CA ASN A 446 -16.81 -33.03 -10.46
C ASN A 446 -17.88 -33.94 -9.82
N ILE A 447 -18.69 -33.42 -8.89
CA ILE A 447 -19.80 -34.18 -8.31
C ILE A 447 -21.05 -33.88 -9.13
N ASP A 448 -21.49 -34.84 -9.94
CA ASP A 448 -22.64 -34.71 -10.85
C ASP A 448 -23.90 -34.17 -10.15
N PHE A 449 -24.17 -34.63 -8.92
CA PHE A 449 -25.30 -34.14 -8.13
C PHE A 449 -25.20 -32.65 -7.79
N ILE A 450 -24.00 -32.17 -7.45
CA ILE A 450 -23.78 -30.74 -7.15
C ILE A 450 -23.87 -29.93 -8.45
N ALA A 451 -23.24 -30.41 -9.52
CA ALA A 451 -23.22 -29.73 -10.82
C ALA A 451 -24.60 -29.66 -11.49
N SER A 452 -25.48 -30.65 -11.30
CA SER A 452 -26.80 -30.70 -11.93
C SER A 452 -27.93 -30.13 -11.06
N VAL A 453 -28.05 -30.59 -9.81
CA VAL A 453 -29.15 -30.21 -8.92
C VAL A 453 -28.79 -28.98 -8.11
N THR A 454 -27.66 -29.00 -7.41
CA THR A 454 -27.30 -27.91 -6.50
C THR A 454 -27.05 -26.62 -7.28
N ASP A 455 -26.37 -26.68 -8.41
CA ASP A 455 -26.05 -25.51 -9.24
C ASP A 455 -27.31 -24.78 -9.77
N ALA A 456 -28.42 -25.50 -9.95
CA ALA A 456 -29.70 -24.94 -10.38
C ALA A 456 -30.40 -24.11 -9.29
N TYR A 457 -30.11 -24.38 -8.02
CA TYR A 457 -30.61 -23.63 -6.86
C TYR A 457 -29.57 -22.65 -6.33
N PHE A 458 -28.37 -23.14 -6.05
CA PHE A 458 -27.25 -22.39 -5.51
C PHE A 458 -26.02 -22.60 -6.39
N PRO A 459 -25.75 -21.66 -7.33
CA PRO A 459 -24.63 -21.78 -8.25
C PRO A 459 -23.31 -22.08 -7.53
N TYR A 460 -22.66 -23.21 -7.83
CA TYR A 460 -21.40 -23.56 -7.14
C TYR A 460 -20.26 -22.56 -7.47
N GLY A 461 -20.42 -21.77 -8.53
CA GLY A 461 -19.60 -20.59 -8.82
C GLY A 461 -19.52 -19.57 -7.68
N PHE A 462 -20.48 -19.55 -6.76
CA PHE A 462 -20.43 -18.76 -5.52
C PHE A 462 -19.18 -19.03 -4.68
N ILE A 463 -18.56 -20.20 -4.78
CA ILE A 463 -17.29 -20.50 -4.10
C ILE A 463 -16.19 -19.53 -4.58
N LEU A 464 -16.05 -19.36 -5.90
CA LEU A 464 -15.06 -18.46 -6.49
C LEU A 464 -15.44 -16.99 -6.32
N TRP A 465 -16.70 -16.64 -6.53
CA TRP A 465 -17.17 -15.25 -6.38
C TRP A 465 -17.12 -14.80 -4.92
N GLY A 466 -17.41 -15.72 -3.99
CA GLY A 466 -17.29 -15.51 -2.56
C GLY A 466 -15.84 -15.25 -2.15
N TYR A 467 -14.89 -16.02 -2.70
CA TYR A 467 -13.46 -15.72 -2.51
C TYR A 467 -13.10 -14.31 -3.01
N MET A 468 -13.49 -13.93 -4.23
CA MET A 468 -13.21 -12.59 -4.76
C MET A 468 -13.86 -11.49 -3.92
N PHE A 469 -15.06 -11.73 -3.37
CA PHE A 469 -15.71 -10.78 -2.47
C PHE A 469 -14.94 -10.65 -1.15
N ILE A 470 -14.48 -11.77 -0.57
CA ILE A 470 -13.61 -11.77 0.61
C ILE A 470 -12.30 -11.03 0.31
N GLU A 471 -11.73 -11.19 -0.88
CA GLU A 471 -10.54 -10.43 -1.30
C GLU A 471 -10.81 -8.93 -1.28
N VAL A 472 -11.92 -8.45 -1.84
CA VAL A 472 -12.30 -7.02 -1.79
C VAL A 472 -12.47 -6.55 -0.33
N ILE A 473 -13.05 -7.38 0.54
CA ILE A 473 -13.20 -7.05 1.96
C ILE A 473 -11.83 -6.91 2.64
N VAL A 474 -10.97 -7.93 2.51
CA VAL A 474 -9.67 -7.99 3.20
C VAL A 474 -8.68 -6.99 2.63
N CYS A 475 -8.56 -6.89 1.31
CA CYS A 475 -7.55 -6.08 0.64
C CYS A 475 -7.90 -4.60 0.56
N VAL A 476 -9.18 -4.27 0.46
CA VAL A 476 -9.63 -2.91 0.15
C VAL A 476 -10.45 -2.32 1.29
N THR A 477 -11.49 -3.03 1.72
CA THR A 477 -12.45 -2.52 2.72
C THR A 477 -11.80 -2.32 4.09
N ILE A 478 -11.10 -3.33 4.60
CA ILE A 478 -10.47 -3.26 5.92
C ILE A 478 -9.41 -2.15 6.00
N PRO A 479 -8.48 -1.99 5.05
CA PRO A 479 -7.51 -0.88 5.07
C PRO A 479 -8.17 0.50 5.02
N VAL A 480 -9.23 0.68 4.23
CA VAL A 480 -10.01 1.92 4.19
C VAL A 480 -10.65 2.21 5.54
N ILE A 481 -11.30 1.22 6.17
CA ILE A 481 -11.91 1.38 7.49
C ILE A 481 -10.83 1.73 8.54
N ARG A 482 -9.69 1.03 8.52
CA ARG A 482 -8.55 1.31 9.41
C ARG A 482 -8.04 2.75 9.22
N SER A 483 -7.97 3.22 7.98
CA SER A 483 -7.60 4.62 7.66
C SER A 483 -8.52 5.64 8.32
N ILE A 484 -9.83 5.41 8.30
CA ILE A 484 -10.82 6.31 8.88
C ILE A 484 -10.73 6.31 10.42
N ILE A 485 -10.55 5.12 11.02
CA ILE A 485 -10.42 4.99 12.48
C ILE A 485 -9.12 5.63 12.96
N PHE A 486 -8.02 5.45 12.22
CA PHE A 486 -6.72 5.98 12.58
C PHE A 486 -6.71 7.51 12.58
N ASP A 487 -7.25 8.15 11.55
CA ASP A 487 -7.32 9.61 11.47
C ASP A 487 -8.10 10.22 12.66
N LYS A 488 -9.17 9.55 13.11
CA LYS A 488 -9.92 9.97 14.32
C LYS A 488 -9.08 9.90 15.59
N LYS A 489 -8.23 8.87 15.72
CA LYS A 489 -7.34 8.73 16.88
C LYS A 489 -6.20 9.74 16.83
N LEU A 490 -5.65 10.00 15.65
CA LEU A 490 -4.57 10.98 15.46
C LEU A 490 -5.05 12.38 15.85
N ALA A 491 -6.24 12.79 15.41
CA ALA A 491 -6.84 14.07 15.77
C ALA A 491 -7.03 14.26 17.29
N LYS A 492 -7.18 13.17 18.05
CA LYS A 492 -7.30 13.21 19.52
C LYS A 492 -5.92 13.29 20.21
N ASN A 493 -4.85 12.87 19.56
CA ASN A 493 -3.52 12.74 20.17
C ASN A 493 -2.58 13.92 19.90
N THR A 494 -2.93 14.84 19.00
CA THR A 494 -2.09 15.99 18.61
C THR A 494 -1.73 16.91 19.79
N GLU A 495 -2.46 16.86 20.92
CA GLU A 495 -2.10 17.61 22.13
C GLU A 495 -0.94 17.00 22.95
N SER A 496 -0.39 15.83 22.59
CA SER A 496 0.55 15.07 23.44
C SER A 496 1.99 14.93 22.91
N GLU A 497 2.43 15.80 22.00
CA GLU A 497 3.72 15.72 21.27
C GLU A 497 5.00 15.74 22.15
N SER A 498 4.92 15.95 23.47
CA SER A 498 6.12 15.98 24.33
C SER A 498 6.81 14.63 24.56
N GLY A 499 6.16 13.50 24.23
CA GLY A 499 6.69 12.16 24.52
C GLY A 499 7.78 11.68 23.55
N LEU A 500 7.60 11.93 22.25
CA LEU A 500 8.49 11.40 21.20
C LEU A 500 9.91 11.98 21.31
N GLU A 501 10.03 13.30 21.44
CA GLU A 501 11.34 13.95 21.51
C GLU A 501 12.16 13.42 22.71
N LYS A 502 11.49 13.08 23.81
CA LYS A 502 12.13 12.53 25.02
C LYS A 502 12.63 11.10 24.81
N VAL A 503 11.86 10.29 24.08
CA VAL A 503 12.30 8.96 23.65
C VAL A 503 13.51 9.07 22.72
N LEU A 504 13.49 10.01 21.78
CA LEU A 504 14.61 10.23 20.85
C LEU A 504 15.89 10.75 21.55
N LYS A 505 15.75 11.52 22.64
CA LYS A 505 16.90 11.96 23.47
C LYS A 505 17.54 10.82 24.27
N ASN A 506 16.80 9.76 24.59
CA ASN A 506 17.35 8.60 25.30
C ASN A 506 18.07 7.66 24.31
N ARG A 507 19.37 7.42 24.49
CA ARG A 507 20.21 6.61 23.57
C ARG A 507 19.70 5.17 23.38
N LYS A 508 19.23 4.52 24.45
CA LYS A 508 18.71 3.14 24.39
C LYS A 508 17.40 3.11 23.60
N MET A 509 16.49 4.02 23.90
CA MET A 509 15.19 4.07 23.23
C MET A 509 15.32 4.54 21.77
N PHE A 510 16.24 5.46 21.48
CA PHE A 510 16.55 5.89 20.13
C PHE A 510 16.96 4.71 19.22
N LYS A 511 17.79 3.78 19.72
CA LYS A 511 18.15 2.56 18.96
C LYS A 511 16.92 1.70 18.63
N ILE A 512 15.97 1.58 19.57
CA ILE A 512 14.71 0.85 19.35
C ILE A 512 13.86 1.58 18.30
N VAL A 513 13.74 2.91 18.38
CA VAL A 513 13.01 3.72 17.40
C VAL A 513 13.63 3.59 16.02
N LEU A 514 14.95 3.70 15.92
CA LEU A 514 15.66 3.59 14.64
C LEU A 514 15.51 2.19 14.02
N GLU A 515 15.61 1.13 14.84
CA GLU A 515 15.39 -0.23 14.37
C GLU A 515 13.96 -0.45 13.87
N PHE A 516 12.98 0.13 14.57
CA PHE A 516 11.59 0.06 14.15
C PHE A 516 11.31 0.90 12.90
N ALA A 517 11.95 2.06 12.75
CA ALA A 517 11.94 2.89 11.56
C ALA A 517 12.49 2.15 10.35
N ARG A 518 13.57 1.39 10.54
CA ARG A 518 14.20 0.54 9.51
C ARG A 518 13.23 -0.50 8.98
N ARG A 519 12.51 -1.19 9.87
CA ARG A 519 11.46 -2.17 9.51
C ARG A 519 10.21 -1.52 8.91
N SER A 520 9.96 -0.27 9.26
CA SER A 520 8.84 0.53 8.74
C SER A 520 9.17 1.30 7.47
N TYR A 521 10.41 1.20 6.99
CA TYR A 521 10.93 1.85 5.80
C TYR A 521 11.02 3.38 5.86
N CYS A 522 10.98 3.99 7.04
CA CYS A 522 10.94 5.45 7.22
C CYS A 522 12.08 5.94 8.15
N THR A 523 13.33 5.61 7.82
CA THR A 523 14.50 5.94 8.65
C THR A 523 14.97 7.38 8.48
N GLU A 524 14.62 8.03 7.37
CA GLU A 524 15.05 9.36 6.98
C GLU A 524 14.77 10.42 8.06
N SER A 525 13.56 10.48 8.59
CA SER A 525 13.18 11.48 9.61
C SER A 525 13.91 11.25 10.94
N VAL A 526 14.13 9.99 11.33
CA VAL A 526 14.88 9.63 12.54
C VAL A 526 16.36 10.00 12.41
N LEU A 527 16.97 9.66 11.27
CA LEU A 527 18.38 9.93 10.99
C LEU A 527 18.64 11.43 10.81
N CYS A 528 17.76 12.13 10.10
CA CYS A 528 17.84 13.58 9.94
C CYS A 528 17.73 14.29 11.29
N TRP A 529 16.76 13.90 12.13
CA TRP A 529 16.64 14.46 13.48
C TRP A 529 17.93 14.28 14.29
N ARG A 530 18.54 13.08 14.25
CA ARG A 530 19.81 12.81 14.92
C ARG A 530 20.93 13.70 14.41
N ASP A 531 21.05 13.87 13.09
CA ASP A 531 22.11 14.67 12.48
C ASP A 531 21.91 16.17 12.75
N ILE A 532 20.66 16.65 12.86
CA ILE A 532 20.34 18.01 13.35
C ILE A 532 20.79 18.19 14.81
N GLN A 533 20.55 17.20 15.70
CA GLN A 533 21.06 17.29 17.07
C GLN A 533 22.59 17.34 17.13
N ARG A 534 23.28 16.60 16.25
CA ARG A 534 24.74 16.65 16.11
C ARG A 534 25.21 18.03 15.61
N PHE A 535 24.52 18.60 14.62
CA PHE A 535 24.80 19.95 14.14
C PHE A 535 24.70 21.00 15.25
N LYS A 536 23.68 20.92 16.11
CA LYS A 536 23.52 21.84 17.26
C LYS A 536 24.71 21.81 18.22
N LYS A 537 25.32 20.63 18.40
CA LYS A 537 26.49 20.40 19.26
C LYS A 537 27.83 20.64 18.56
N ALA A 538 27.85 20.78 17.23
CA ALA A 538 29.10 20.89 16.46
C ALA A 538 29.83 22.23 16.70
N LYS A 539 31.16 22.17 16.69
CA LYS A 539 32.05 23.34 16.75
C LYS A 539 31.79 24.30 15.59
N ARG A 540 32.02 25.59 15.79
CA ARG A 540 31.75 26.65 14.79
C ARG A 540 32.36 26.35 13.41
N SER A 541 33.61 25.88 13.38
CA SER A 541 34.33 25.54 12.14
C SER A 541 33.72 24.36 11.36
N GLN A 542 33.00 23.46 12.04
CA GLN A 542 32.42 22.26 11.43
C GLN A 542 30.97 22.44 10.99
N ARG A 543 30.27 23.48 11.48
CA ARG A 543 28.84 23.71 11.20
C ARG A 543 28.52 23.84 9.72
N LYS A 544 29.35 24.55 8.95
CA LYS A 544 29.19 24.68 7.49
C LYS A 544 29.16 23.31 6.81
N LYS A 545 30.12 22.46 7.16
CA LYS A 545 30.24 21.10 6.62
C LYS A 545 29.04 20.24 7.00
N ALA A 546 28.57 20.35 8.25
CA ALA A 546 27.37 19.67 8.72
C ALA A 546 26.09 20.14 8.00
N VAL A 547 25.95 21.45 7.74
CA VAL A 547 24.82 21.98 6.94
C VAL A 547 24.81 21.37 5.55
N ASN A 548 25.95 21.45 4.84
CA ASN A 548 26.06 20.90 3.48
C ASN A 548 25.74 19.39 3.45
N HIS A 549 26.17 18.64 4.46
CA HIS A 549 25.83 17.23 4.58
C HIS A 549 24.32 17.02 4.77
N ILE A 550 23.69 17.70 5.74
CA ILE A 550 22.26 17.54 6.01
C ILE A 550 21.44 17.90 4.76
N VAL A 551 21.79 19.02 4.11
CA VAL A 551 21.12 19.46 2.89
C VAL A 551 21.26 18.42 1.77
N ASN A 552 22.48 17.93 1.51
CA ASN A 552 22.73 16.98 0.43
C ASN A 552 22.16 15.57 0.70
N ALA A 553 22.17 15.12 1.96
CA ALA A 553 21.71 13.79 2.33
C ALA A 553 20.18 13.69 2.45
N TYR A 554 19.51 14.76 2.89
CA TYR A 554 18.09 14.74 3.26
C TYR A 554 17.21 15.71 2.48
N MET A 555 17.73 16.88 2.10
CA MET A 555 16.91 17.96 1.51
C MET A 555 17.09 18.13 0.01
N THR A 556 18.03 17.41 -0.59
CA THR A 556 18.22 17.39 -2.03
C THR A 556 17.30 16.36 -2.66
N VAL A 557 16.66 16.76 -3.75
CA VAL A 557 15.78 15.90 -4.52
C VAL A 557 16.56 14.73 -5.13
N GLY A 558 16.05 13.51 -4.95
CA GLY A 558 16.73 12.28 -5.35
C GLY A 558 17.84 11.87 -4.39
N ALA A 559 17.98 12.55 -3.25
CA ALA A 559 18.90 12.11 -2.20
C ALA A 559 18.44 10.75 -1.65
N PRO A 560 19.39 9.89 -1.25
CA PRO A 560 19.06 8.55 -0.78
C PRO A 560 18.16 8.52 0.48
N LEU A 561 18.21 9.57 1.32
CA LEU A 561 17.32 9.80 2.46
C LEU A 561 16.50 11.09 2.27
N GLU A 562 16.06 11.37 1.04
CA GLU A 562 15.15 12.48 0.75
C GLU A 562 13.96 12.47 1.72
N LEU A 563 13.81 13.57 2.48
CA LEU A 563 12.68 13.74 3.39
C LEU A 563 11.38 13.96 2.61
N ASN A 564 10.28 13.47 3.16
CA ASN A 564 8.95 13.70 2.61
C ASN A 564 8.42 15.09 2.99
N MET A 565 9.14 16.15 2.61
CA MET A 565 8.81 17.53 2.96
C MET A 565 8.25 18.30 1.75
N PRO A 566 7.14 19.06 1.92
CA PRO A 566 6.65 19.92 0.84
C PRO A 566 7.66 21.03 0.52
N LYS A 567 7.88 21.28 -0.77
CA LYS A 567 8.80 22.32 -1.27
C LYS A 567 10.24 22.15 -0.76
N ILE A 568 10.71 20.90 -0.63
CA ILE A 568 12.04 20.57 -0.12
C ILE A 568 13.19 21.32 -0.83
N THR A 569 13.10 21.52 -2.15
CA THR A 569 14.11 22.26 -2.94
C THR A 569 14.20 23.73 -2.55
N PHE A 570 13.05 24.35 -2.27
CA PHE A 570 12.99 25.74 -1.85
C PHE A 570 13.59 25.89 -0.44
N LYS A 571 13.23 24.99 0.48
CA LYS A 571 13.80 24.97 1.84
C LYS A 571 15.29 24.70 1.85
N SER A 572 15.77 23.80 0.99
CA SER A 572 17.20 23.54 0.79
C SER A 572 17.93 24.79 0.30
N ALA A 573 17.41 25.47 -0.72
CA ALA A 573 17.99 26.70 -1.25
C ALA A 573 18.00 27.84 -0.22
N GLU A 574 16.90 28.02 0.52
CA GLU A 574 16.75 29.01 1.59
C GLU A 574 17.84 28.85 2.67
N ILE A 575 18.06 27.62 3.15
CA ILE A 575 19.09 27.33 4.17
C ILE A 575 20.50 27.60 3.63
N LEU A 576 20.79 27.18 2.39
CA LEU A 576 22.09 27.41 1.77
C LEU A 576 22.36 28.90 1.53
N GLU A 577 21.35 29.68 1.18
CA GLU A 577 21.45 31.13 1.01
C GLU A 577 21.72 31.83 2.34
N GLN A 578 20.99 31.45 3.41
CA GLN A 578 21.24 31.98 4.75
C GLN A 578 22.67 31.70 5.22
N VAL A 579 23.20 30.48 4.97
CA VAL A 579 24.59 30.17 5.30
C VAL A 579 25.58 31.03 4.50
N LYS A 580 25.35 31.24 3.20
CA LYS A 580 26.22 32.11 2.38
C LYS A 580 26.22 33.56 2.88
N GLN A 581 25.06 34.10 3.27
CA GLN A 581 24.94 35.45 3.81
C GLN A 581 25.65 35.58 5.17
N ILE A 582 25.54 34.59 6.05
CA ILE A 582 26.24 34.59 7.34
C ILE A 582 27.75 34.49 7.16
N GLU A 583 28.20 33.73 6.15
CA GLU A 583 29.62 33.62 5.82
C GLU A 583 30.22 34.93 5.32
N SER A 584 29.50 35.68 4.48
CA SER A 584 29.99 36.96 3.98
C SER A 584 30.12 38.01 5.09
N THR A 585 29.32 37.91 6.15
CA THR A 585 29.40 38.79 7.33
C THR A 585 30.32 38.25 8.43
N ASN A 586 31.07 37.16 8.20
CA ASN A 586 31.84 36.45 9.23
C ASN A 586 31.01 36.10 10.49
N GLY A 587 29.70 35.91 10.31
CA GLY A 587 28.76 35.59 11.39
C GLY A 587 28.90 34.16 11.91
N LYS A 588 28.19 33.85 13.00
CA LYS A 588 28.09 32.49 13.53
C LYS A 588 26.82 31.86 12.98
N ILE A 589 26.95 30.69 12.32
CA ILE A 589 25.78 29.94 11.84
C ILE A 589 24.90 29.57 13.05
N PRO A 590 23.63 29.98 13.07
CA PRO A 590 22.75 29.80 14.22
C PRO A 590 22.36 28.33 14.38
N THR A 591 22.13 27.89 15.62
CA THR A 591 21.87 26.47 15.96
C THR A 591 20.45 26.02 15.59
N ASP A 592 19.56 26.96 15.33
CA ASP A 592 18.15 26.76 15.00
C ASP A 592 17.84 26.90 13.50
N ILE A 593 18.86 26.99 12.63
CA ILE A 593 18.68 27.06 11.16
C ILE A 593 17.85 25.88 10.61
N PHE A 594 17.85 24.75 11.30
CA PHE A 594 17.08 23.55 10.96
C PHE A 594 15.79 23.36 11.78
N LYS A 595 15.31 24.36 12.53
CA LYS A 595 14.14 24.20 13.42
C LYS A 595 12.91 23.69 12.67
N ALA A 596 12.53 24.34 11.56
CA ALA A 596 11.39 23.91 10.76
C ALA A 596 11.56 22.49 10.17
N VAL A 597 12.79 22.09 9.84
CA VAL A 597 13.09 20.73 9.35
C VAL A 597 12.97 19.72 10.48
N GLN A 598 13.45 20.05 11.67
CA GLN A 598 13.34 19.23 12.85
C GLN A 598 11.87 19.00 13.25
N ASP A 599 11.05 20.06 13.25
CA ASP A 599 9.63 19.98 13.59
C ASP A 599 8.89 19.09 12.57
N HIS A 600 9.21 19.22 11.29
CA HIS A 600 8.70 18.33 10.23
C HIS A 600 9.09 16.86 10.48
N CYS A 601 10.36 16.58 10.82
CA CYS A 601 10.81 15.23 11.14
C CYS A 601 10.05 14.62 12.34
N LEU A 602 9.77 15.42 13.38
CA LEU A 602 8.99 14.98 14.55
C LEU A 602 7.56 14.65 14.17
N ASN A 603 6.92 15.49 13.35
CA ASN A 603 5.57 15.24 12.85
C ASN A 603 5.50 13.97 11.99
N ASP A 604 6.45 13.78 11.09
CA ASP A 604 6.55 12.57 10.26
C ASP A 604 6.77 11.31 11.12
N MET A 605 7.51 11.42 12.22
CA MET A 605 7.75 10.33 13.16
C MET A 605 6.58 10.07 14.13
N ALA A 606 5.59 10.96 14.24
CA ALA A 606 4.51 10.84 15.21
C ALA A 606 3.71 9.54 15.03
N ASP A 607 3.39 9.23 13.78
CA ASP A 607 2.78 7.96 13.43
C ASP A 607 3.69 6.79 13.81
N LEU A 608 4.94 6.78 13.30
CA LEU A 608 5.96 5.75 13.60
C LEU A 608 6.09 5.47 15.11
N PHE A 609 5.92 6.50 15.91
CA PHE A 609 5.98 6.41 17.35
C PHE A 609 4.73 5.81 18.00
N ASP A 610 3.52 6.17 17.56
CA ASP A 610 2.28 5.54 18.08
C ASP A 610 2.29 4.03 17.82
N ARG A 611 2.72 3.66 16.63
CA ARG A 611 2.99 2.32 16.15
C ARG A 611 3.95 1.52 17.02
N LEU A 612 5.09 2.13 17.30
CA LEU A 612 6.12 1.54 18.16
C LEU A 612 5.59 1.38 19.58
N LYS A 613 4.88 2.37 20.10
CA LYS A 613 4.28 2.34 21.45
C LYS A 613 3.25 1.21 21.59
N ASN A 614 2.50 0.89 20.53
CA ASN A 614 1.52 -0.20 20.54
C ASN A 614 2.19 -1.59 20.40
N SER A 615 3.36 -1.67 19.76
CA SER A 615 4.06 -2.94 19.49
C SER A 615 5.19 -3.25 20.48
N ASN A 616 5.66 -2.27 21.25
CA ASN A 616 6.79 -2.39 22.16
C ASN A 616 6.41 -1.91 23.57
N ASN A 617 6.26 -2.87 24.49
CA ASN A 617 5.90 -2.59 25.88
C ASN A 617 6.94 -1.71 26.58
N VAL A 618 8.23 -1.84 26.28
CA VAL A 618 9.30 -1.02 26.89
C VAL A 618 9.11 0.46 26.56
N ILE A 619 8.83 0.78 25.29
CA ILE A 619 8.54 2.16 24.87
C ILE A 619 7.21 2.64 25.46
N SER A 620 6.19 1.79 25.47
CA SER A 620 4.89 2.08 26.08
C SER A 620 5.01 2.47 27.55
N ASP A 621 5.74 1.67 28.33
CA ASP A 621 5.89 1.86 29.76
C ASP A 621 6.80 3.04 30.07
N PHE A 622 7.85 3.26 29.27
CA PHE A 622 8.67 4.48 29.35
C PHE A 622 7.81 5.74 29.18
N VAL A 623 6.93 5.78 28.16
CA VAL A 623 6.04 6.92 27.91
C VAL A 623 5.02 7.10 29.03
N LYS A 624 4.42 6.00 29.54
CA LYS A 624 3.48 6.05 30.67
C LYS A 624 4.15 6.57 31.94
N ASN A 625 5.33 6.08 32.28
CA ASN A 625 6.07 6.49 33.46
C ASN A 625 6.47 7.96 33.37
N TYR A 626 6.88 8.40 32.18
CA TYR A 626 7.17 9.81 31.92
C TYR A 626 5.93 10.68 32.14
N LYS A 627 4.77 10.28 31.60
CA LYS A 627 3.51 11.02 31.79
C LYS A 627 3.09 11.11 33.26
N LYS A 628 3.28 10.02 34.03
CA LYS A 628 3.04 10.03 35.48
C LYS A 628 3.97 11.00 36.20
N ALA A 629 5.25 11.04 35.83
CA ALA A 629 6.23 11.94 36.44
C ALA A 629 5.95 13.43 36.13
N SER A 630 5.50 13.76 34.91
CA SER A 630 5.12 15.14 34.56
C SER A 630 3.88 15.60 35.32
N THR A 631 2.85 14.75 35.43
CA THR A 631 1.64 15.08 36.20
C THR A 631 1.93 15.25 37.69
N TYR A 632 2.82 14.44 38.26
CA TYR A 632 3.24 14.61 39.66
C TYR A 632 3.94 15.96 39.89
N THR A 633 4.82 16.35 38.96
CA THR A 633 5.56 17.62 39.03
C THR A 633 4.63 18.83 38.94
N GLU A 634 3.64 18.79 38.02
CA GLU A 634 2.61 19.83 37.90
C GLU A 634 1.76 19.93 39.17
N SER A 635 1.27 18.80 39.71
CA SER A 635 0.46 18.80 40.94
C SER A 635 1.20 19.36 42.17
N LYS A 636 2.52 19.13 42.25
CA LYS A 636 3.34 19.65 43.34
C LYS A 636 3.58 21.15 43.21
N LEU A 637 3.75 21.65 41.97
CA LEU A 637 3.90 23.08 41.70
C LEU A 637 2.64 23.85 42.12
N ASP A 638 1.45 23.34 41.76
CA ASP A 638 0.17 24.00 42.10
C ASP A 638 -0.07 24.04 43.61
N THR A 639 0.31 22.97 44.33
CA THR A 639 0.20 22.91 45.79
C THR A 639 1.17 23.90 46.47
N SER A 640 2.36 24.10 45.92
CA SER A 640 3.34 25.08 46.42
C SER A 640 2.96 26.54 46.14
N ALA A 641 2.30 26.82 45.02
CA ALA A 641 1.80 28.16 44.70
C ALA A 641 0.58 28.56 45.55
N THR A 642 -0.21 27.59 46.02
CA THR A 642 -1.37 27.85 46.88
C THR A 642 -0.95 28.08 48.34
N SER A 643 0.13 27.45 48.79
CA SER A 643 0.62 27.58 50.17
C SER A 643 1.37 28.90 50.44
N SER A 644 1.90 29.57 49.41
CA SER A 644 2.51 30.90 49.56
C SER A 644 1.51 32.05 49.63
N ASN A 645 0.24 31.84 49.24
CA ASN A 645 -0.82 32.85 49.35
C ASN A 645 -1.62 32.78 50.67
N LEU A 646 -1.49 31.72 51.46
CA LEU A 646 -2.18 31.59 52.75
C LEU A 646 -1.45 32.28 53.93
N VAL A 647 -0.23 32.79 53.73
CA VAL A 647 0.55 33.44 54.81
C VAL A 647 0.36 34.97 54.86
N ASN A 648 -0.31 35.58 53.88
CA ASN A 648 -0.56 37.03 53.83
C ASN A 648 -2.04 37.46 54.02
N SER A 649 -2.91 36.58 54.52
CA SER A 649 -4.32 36.91 54.80
C SER A 649 -4.68 36.77 56.29
N THR A 650 -3.94 37.46 57.14
CA THR A 650 -4.44 37.87 58.46
C THR A 650 -4.99 39.29 58.33
N SER A 651 -6.27 39.48 58.69
CA SER A 651 -6.98 40.76 58.89
C SER A 651 -7.77 41.30 57.70
N THR A 652 -9.00 40.80 57.48
CA THR A 652 -10.20 41.66 57.45
C THR A 652 -11.47 40.79 57.46
N LEU A 653 -12.05 40.70 58.64
CA LEU A 653 -13.38 40.14 58.87
C LEU A 653 -14.40 41.18 58.37
N THR A 654 -15.11 40.88 57.27
CA THR A 654 -16.28 41.68 56.87
C THR A 654 -17.44 40.74 56.59
N LEU A 655 -18.48 40.85 57.43
CA LEU A 655 -19.81 40.32 57.18
C LEU A 655 -20.37 40.89 55.86
N MET A 656 -20.97 40.06 55.01
CA MET A 656 -22.36 40.20 54.57
C MET A 656 -22.78 39.10 53.59
N ASN A 657 -23.83 38.37 54.01
CA ASN A 657 -25.01 37.82 53.35
C ASN A 657 -25.10 37.44 51.84
N PRO A 658 -26.04 36.53 51.51
CA PRO A 658 -26.07 35.75 50.28
C PRO A 658 -26.98 36.37 49.19
N THR A 659 -27.25 35.56 48.17
CA THR A 659 -28.22 35.68 47.05
C THR A 659 -27.64 36.25 45.75
N VAL A 660 -27.59 35.43 44.70
CA VAL A 660 -28.43 35.53 43.49
C VAL A 660 -28.16 34.33 42.57
N THR A 661 -29.25 33.67 42.21
CA THR A 661 -29.47 32.63 41.19
C THR A 661 -29.53 33.19 39.77
N PHE A 662 -29.59 32.28 38.77
CA PHE A 662 -29.86 32.39 37.31
C PHE A 662 -28.62 32.14 36.44
N SER A 663 -28.66 31.41 35.32
CA SER A 663 -29.62 30.47 34.71
C SER A 663 -28.99 29.90 33.44
N ASP A 664 -29.59 28.81 32.97
CA ASP A 664 -29.35 28.06 31.73
C ASP A 664 -29.23 28.83 30.40
N GLN A 665 -28.86 28.03 29.38
CA GLN A 665 -29.08 28.12 27.92
C GLN A 665 -27.80 28.43 27.10
N VAL A 666 -27.37 27.66 26.09
CA VAL A 666 -27.93 26.58 25.23
C VAL A 666 -26.86 25.53 24.97
#